data_AF-A0A356X7G8-F1
#
_entry.id   AF-A0A356X7G8-F1
#
_cell.length_a   1.000
_cell.length_b   1.000
_cell.length_c   1.000
_cell.angle_alpha   90.00
_cell.angle_beta   90.00
_cell.angle_gamma   90.00
#
_symmetry.space_group_name_H-M   'P 1'
#
loop_
_entity.id
_entity.type
_entity.pdbx_description
1 polymer ?
#
loop_
_entity_poly.entity_id
_entity_poly.type
_entity_poly.pdbx_seq_one_letter_code
_entity_poly.pdbx_strand_id
1 'polypeptide(L)'
;MPVKNFKFVSPGVFINEIDNSFRPRQAEAIGPVVIGRSTRGLAMQPVTVQSYSDFVTEFGGTVPGNGGGDIYRDGNYQSPMYGTYAAKAFLNANVAPLTFVRLLGQQRSDNDSSTGGQAGWQTSVTTPNKLNASNGGAYGLWVFKSASVGTNLGEGVLAATWYLDSGKIRLSGSSYVRSGSTDGEPFVVPTTGAAGTLITTDATDKLFTVEIFNSTDETNPVEKIKFGFDDTKETFIRKRFNTNPQLRESAGFYPASSEKTYWLGETFEQELRDASFTTAYTTDLTSNTDLVGLIAALKEPSSTFTPAAMKGKASQEARAGWFVGQHQGAPASYVATELQKLFRLIGRGHGEWLHKNAKVSIEKIRQSNSSATDYGTFSVIIRSIRDTDNNVQVLERFDNLTLDPSSPNYVARRIGDSFYEWSETEKRLREYGDYPNQSRYVRVEMNADVDAGATDPVLLPFGYYGPPKFTDSATLTQASTTYGSVFAVGTTSIPDSSTGVFGAVSSSAGGTRAVSGKLVFPSVRLRTSASDGGLSNPTDAYFGFMSTRTDTSTRADASISDPHRYWTTAWPQYTTAAVTGIDSFAYVFTLDDLEKDASNNYSYKSGSRQDATSVSSASYSDILDDGYGQFTAPFYGGFDGFDIT
;
A
#
# COMPACT_ATOMS: atom_id res chain seq x y z
N MET A 1 -34.93 -68.42 -33.53
CA MET A 1 -34.88 -67.45 -32.42
C MET A 1 -35.45 -68.09 -31.15
N PRO A 2 -34.66 -68.16 -30.07
CA PRO A 2 -35.25 -68.09 -28.73
C PRO A 2 -34.50 -67.10 -27.80
N VAL A 3 -35.30 -66.39 -27.02
CA VAL A 3 -34.95 -65.47 -25.94
C VAL A 3 -34.54 -66.25 -24.70
N LYS A 4 -33.40 -65.95 -24.06
CA LYS A 4 -33.15 -66.20 -22.62
C LYS A 4 -32.07 -65.28 -22.07
N ASN A 5 -32.48 -64.39 -21.15
CA ASN A 5 -31.84 -64.04 -19.87
C ASN A 5 -31.92 -62.54 -19.54
N PHE A 6 -33.06 -62.14 -18.98
CA PHE A 6 -33.17 -61.00 -18.08
C PHE A 6 -32.53 -61.36 -16.73
N LYS A 7 -31.66 -60.49 -16.19
CA LYS A 7 -31.10 -60.62 -14.84
C LYS A 7 -31.81 -59.62 -13.92
N PHE A 8 -32.59 -60.13 -12.97
CA PHE A 8 -33.14 -59.34 -11.87
C PHE A 8 -32.02 -58.98 -10.88
N VAL A 9 -31.92 -57.69 -10.53
CA VAL A 9 -31.16 -57.21 -9.37
C VAL A 9 -32.21 -56.82 -8.33
N SER A 10 -32.28 -57.56 -7.22
CA SER A 10 -33.15 -57.21 -6.09
C SER A 10 -32.53 -56.05 -5.29
N PRO A 11 -33.32 -55.07 -4.81
CA PRO A 11 -32.81 -54.04 -3.92
C PRO A 11 -32.43 -54.67 -2.57
N GLY A 12 -31.15 -54.67 -2.22
CA GLY A 12 -30.67 -55.14 -0.92
C GLY A 12 -31.02 -54.15 0.19
N VAL A 13 -31.49 -54.66 1.33
CA VAL A 13 -31.61 -53.90 2.59
C VAL A 13 -30.22 -53.88 3.25
N PHE A 14 -29.63 -52.70 3.42
CA PHE A 14 -28.40 -52.52 4.18
C PHE A 14 -28.76 -52.30 5.65
N ILE A 15 -28.42 -53.24 6.51
CA ILE A 15 -28.47 -53.06 7.96
C ILE A 15 -27.20 -52.30 8.33
N ASN A 16 -27.32 -51.01 8.60
CA ASN A 16 -26.27 -50.24 9.26
C ASN A 16 -26.37 -50.50 10.75
N GLU A 17 -25.48 -51.33 11.27
CA GLU A 17 -25.25 -51.45 12.71
C GLU A 17 -24.69 -50.12 13.22
N ILE A 18 -25.41 -49.46 14.13
CA ILE A 18 -24.90 -48.27 14.82
C ILE A 18 -24.05 -48.78 15.98
N ASP A 19 -22.74 -48.85 15.76
CA ASP A 19 -21.77 -49.01 16.84
C ASP A 19 -21.74 -47.74 17.70
N ASN A 20 -22.29 -47.83 18.91
CA ASN A 20 -22.25 -46.79 19.95
C ASN A 20 -21.07 -46.96 20.91
N SER A 21 -19.99 -47.65 20.49
CA SER A 21 -18.76 -47.70 21.27
C SER A 21 -18.09 -46.32 21.32
N PHE A 22 -18.31 -45.62 22.43
CA PHE A 22 -17.62 -44.38 22.74
C PHE A 22 -16.14 -44.71 22.97
N ARG A 23 -15.30 -44.60 21.93
CA ARG A 23 -13.85 -44.56 22.13
C ARG A 23 -13.53 -43.26 22.88
N PRO A 24 -12.95 -43.31 24.09
CA PRO A 24 -12.42 -42.10 24.71
C PRO A 24 -11.50 -41.43 23.69
N ARG A 25 -11.63 -40.11 23.49
CA ARG A 25 -10.68 -39.34 22.67
C ARG A 25 -9.29 -39.71 23.19
N GLN A 26 -8.47 -40.37 22.36
CA GLN A 26 -7.09 -40.66 22.72
C GLN A 26 -6.46 -39.36 23.22
N ALA A 27 -5.67 -39.43 24.29
CA ALA A 27 -4.92 -38.27 24.75
C ALA A 27 -4.16 -37.73 23.54
N GLU A 28 -4.48 -36.50 23.15
CA GLU A 28 -3.83 -35.85 22.01
C GLU A 28 -2.35 -35.76 22.38
N ALA A 29 -1.49 -36.40 21.58
CA ALA A 29 -0.07 -36.46 21.86
C ALA A 29 0.45 -35.02 22.01
N ILE A 30 1.07 -34.70 23.16
CA ILE A 30 1.60 -33.35 23.40
C ILE A 30 2.87 -33.22 22.55
N GLY A 31 2.79 -32.43 21.48
CA GLY A 31 3.97 -32.09 20.69
C GLY A 31 4.70 -30.84 21.20
N PRO A 32 5.82 -30.48 20.55
CA PRO A 32 6.64 -29.36 20.95
C PRO A 32 5.99 -28.02 20.60
N VAL A 33 6.51 -26.97 21.23
CA VAL A 33 6.27 -25.58 20.84
C VAL A 33 7.48 -25.09 20.04
N VAL A 34 7.26 -24.61 18.82
CA VAL A 34 8.29 -23.97 18.01
C VAL A 34 7.96 -22.48 17.90
N ILE A 35 8.93 -21.65 18.26
CA ILE A 35 8.82 -20.19 18.19
C ILE A 35 9.76 -19.71 17.09
N GLY A 36 9.25 -18.93 16.15
CA GLY A 36 10.08 -18.44 15.05
C GLY A 36 9.35 -17.52 14.08
N ARG A 37 10.07 -17.05 13.07
CA ARG A 37 9.48 -16.27 11.98
C ARG A 37 8.83 -17.20 10.94
N SER A 38 7.80 -16.69 10.29
CA SER A 38 7.14 -17.29 9.13
C SER A 38 6.66 -16.19 8.18
N THR A 39 6.36 -16.57 6.94
CA THR A 39 5.99 -15.62 5.87
C THR A 39 4.68 -14.88 6.13
N ARG A 40 3.73 -15.55 6.78
CA ARG A 40 2.39 -15.06 7.11
C ARG A 40 1.83 -15.84 8.32
N GLY A 41 0.58 -15.60 8.68
CA GLY A 41 -0.14 -16.32 9.73
C GLY A 41 -0.22 -15.54 11.04
N LEU A 42 -1.04 -16.02 11.98
CA LEU A 42 -1.30 -15.36 13.26
C LEU A 42 0.01 -15.11 14.03
N ALA A 43 0.40 -13.85 14.20
CA ALA A 43 1.56 -13.45 14.97
C ALA A 43 1.28 -13.42 16.49
N MET A 44 2.31 -13.73 17.27
CA MET A 44 2.33 -13.65 18.74
C MET A 44 1.26 -14.48 19.45
N GLN A 45 0.69 -15.48 18.76
CA GLN A 45 -0.34 -16.38 19.28
C GLN A 45 0.09 -17.82 19.04
N PRO A 46 -0.12 -18.73 20.01
CA PRO A 46 0.10 -20.15 19.82
C PRO A 46 -0.98 -20.75 18.93
N VAL A 47 -0.58 -21.35 17.81
CA VAL A 47 -1.48 -22.06 16.90
C VAL A 47 -1.05 -23.51 16.80
N THR A 48 -1.95 -24.43 17.11
CA THR A 48 -1.73 -25.86 16.97
C THR A 48 -2.07 -26.31 15.57
N VAL A 49 -1.13 -26.97 14.89
CA VAL A 49 -1.31 -27.57 13.57
C VAL A 49 -1.08 -29.07 13.63
N GLN A 50 -1.88 -29.84 12.88
CA GLN A 50 -1.81 -31.30 12.90
C GLN A 50 -0.97 -31.87 11.75
N SER A 51 -0.90 -31.18 10.62
CA SER A 51 -0.12 -31.60 9.47
C SER A 51 0.75 -30.47 8.90
N TYR A 52 1.76 -30.83 8.10
CA TYR A 52 2.56 -29.84 7.38
C TYR A 52 1.73 -29.07 6.32
N SER A 53 0.68 -29.68 5.76
CA SER A 53 -0.24 -28.99 4.85
C SER A 53 -1.00 -27.87 5.56
N ASP A 54 -1.45 -28.13 6.79
CA ASP A 54 -2.10 -27.11 7.62
C ASP A 54 -1.10 -26.00 7.98
N PHE A 55 0.13 -26.38 8.34
CA PHE A 55 1.20 -25.42 8.59
C PHE A 55 1.46 -24.49 7.40
N VAL A 56 1.56 -25.04 6.18
CA VAL A 56 1.75 -24.22 4.96
C VAL A 56 0.54 -23.33 4.70
N THR A 57 -0.66 -23.81 5.03
CA THR A 57 -1.91 -23.07 4.88
C THR A 57 -2.03 -21.91 5.86
N GLU A 58 -1.50 -22.02 7.07
CA GLU A 58 -1.52 -20.96 8.08
C GLU A 58 -0.31 -20.02 7.97
N PHE A 59 0.90 -20.58 7.91
CA PHE A 59 2.17 -19.85 8.08
C PHE A 59 3.00 -19.70 6.80
N GLY A 60 2.63 -20.42 5.73
CA GLY A 60 3.38 -20.50 4.49
C GLY A 60 4.49 -21.55 4.49
N GLY A 61 5.18 -21.66 3.36
CA GLY A 61 6.24 -22.66 3.16
C GLY A 61 7.55 -22.33 3.88
N THR A 62 8.52 -23.25 3.81
CA THR A 62 9.86 -23.03 4.31
C THR A 62 10.61 -21.96 3.52
N VAL A 63 11.30 -21.07 4.20
CA VAL A 63 12.10 -19.99 3.60
C VAL A 63 13.60 -20.31 3.75
N PRO A 64 14.31 -20.67 2.66
CA PRO A 64 15.73 -21.05 2.70
C PRO A 64 16.69 -19.91 3.02
N GLY A 65 16.25 -18.66 2.90
CA GLY A 65 17.14 -17.49 2.93
C GLY A 65 17.81 -17.24 1.58
N ASN A 66 18.65 -16.22 1.52
CA ASN A 66 19.35 -15.75 0.32
C ASN A 66 18.38 -15.37 -0.83
N GLY A 67 17.23 -14.80 -0.48
CA GLY A 67 16.31 -14.20 -1.44
C GLY A 67 17.00 -13.05 -2.19
N GLY A 68 17.37 -13.29 -3.45
CA GLY A 68 17.94 -12.25 -4.31
C GLY A 68 16.90 -11.22 -4.76
N GLY A 69 17.38 -10.15 -5.40
CA GLY A 69 16.53 -9.11 -5.99
C GLY A 69 16.34 -7.92 -5.06
N ASP A 70 15.09 -7.49 -4.88
CA ASP A 70 14.73 -6.27 -4.17
C ASP A 70 14.53 -6.51 -2.67
N ILE A 71 15.60 -6.31 -1.91
CA ILE A 71 15.62 -6.62 -0.47
C ILE A 71 14.74 -5.65 0.33
N TYR A 72 14.47 -4.43 -0.15
CA TYR A 72 13.58 -3.52 0.56
C TYR A 72 12.10 -3.94 0.47
N ARG A 73 11.68 -4.50 -0.67
CA ARG A 73 10.31 -5.02 -0.85
C ARG A 73 10.15 -6.45 -0.31
N ASP A 74 11.16 -7.30 -0.51
CA ASP A 74 11.09 -8.75 -0.28
C ASP A 74 12.10 -9.27 0.79
N GLY A 75 12.71 -8.38 1.58
CA GLY A 75 13.79 -8.72 2.53
C GLY A 75 13.43 -9.73 3.61
N ASN A 76 12.14 -9.94 3.89
CA ASN A 76 11.68 -11.02 4.77
C ASN A 76 12.15 -12.42 4.30
N TYR A 77 12.50 -12.59 3.02
CA TYR A 77 13.02 -13.83 2.46
C TYR A 77 14.57 -13.94 2.50
N GLN A 78 15.26 -12.91 2.98
CA GLN A 78 16.72 -12.85 2.90
C GLN A 78 17.42 -13.76 3.92
N SER A 79 16.84 -13.90 5.11
CA SER A 79 17.40 -14.77 6.16
C SER A 79 16.59 -16.06 6.28
N PRO A 80 17.24 -17.22 6.49
CA PRO A 80 16.55 -18.49 6.66
C PRO A 80 15.59 -18.43 7.85
N MET A 81 14.37 -18.92 7.66
CA MET A 81 13.39 -19.03 8.74
C MET A 81 13.44 -20.44 9.35
N TYR A 82 14.44 -20.70 10.20
CA TYR A 82 14.69 -22.04 10.77
C TYR A 82 13.48 -22.65 11.50
N GLY A 83 12.61 -21.84 12.11
CA GLY A 83 11.37 -22.31 12.72
C GLY A 83 10.46 -23.07 11.75
N THR A 84 10.37 -22.62 10.50
CA THR A 84 9.58 -23.30 9.45
C THR A 84 10.18 -24.66 9.05
N TYR A 85 11.52 -24.78 9.07
CA TYR A 85 12.20 -26.05 8.81
C TYR A 85 12.03 -27.04 9.96
N ALA A 86 12.13 -26.57 11.20
CA ALA A 86 11.84 -27.38 12.37
C ALA A 86 10.39 -27.90 12.35
N ALA A 87 9.44 -27.03 12.01
CA ALA A 87 8.04 -27.42 11.85
C ALA A 87 7.85 -28.49 10.76
N LYS A 88 8.46 -28.30 9.59
CA LYS A 88 8.42 -29.28 8.49
C LYS A 88 8.99 -30.64 8.88
N ALA A 89 10.18 -30.65 9.50
CA ALA A 89 10.84 -31.89 9.90
C ALA A 89 10.00 -32.67 10.92
N PHE A 90 9.43 -31.98 11.91
CA PHE A 90 8.60 -32.59 12.94
C PHE A 90 7.26 -33.10 12.39
N LEU A 91 6.53 -32.26 11.63
CA LEU A 91 5.22 -32.61 11.09
C LEU A 91 5.30 -33.73 10.05
N ASN A 92 6.41 -33.85 9.32
CA ASN A 92 6.64 -34.97 8.41
C ASN A 92 6.87 -36.30 9.13
N ALA A 93 7.33 -36.28 10.39
CA ALA A 93 7.44 -37.49 11.19
C ALA A 93 6.06 -38.02 11.64
N ASN A 94 5.02 -37.18 11.57
CA ASN A 94 3.63 -37.51 11.88
C ASN A 94 3.44 -38.17 13.27
N VAL A 95 4.19 -37.69 14.27
CA VAL A 95 4.22 -38.26 15.62
C VAL A 95 3.26 -37.57 16.61
N ALA A 96 3.03 -36.26 16.45
CA ALA A 96 2.14 -35.45 17.26
C ALA A 96 1.83 -34.10 16.55
N PRO A 97 0.78 -33.36 16.98
CA PRO A 97 0.56 -31.98 16.55
C PRO A 97 1.70 -31.05 16.98
N LEU A 98 1.92 -29.96 16.26
CA LEU A 98 2.91 -28.93 16.59
C LEU A 98 2.19 -27.66 17.03
N THR A 99 2.63 -27.04 18.13
CA THR A 99 2.24 -25.65 18.44
C THR A 99 3.29 -24.71 17.87
N PHE A 100 2.88 -23.79 17.00
CA PHE A 100 3.77 -22.77 16.43
C PHE A 100 3.40 -21.38 16.92
N VAL A 101 4.40 -20.59 17.29
CA VAL A 101 4.24 -19.17 17.64
C VAL A 101 5.06 -18.34 16.65
N ARG A 102 4.36 -17.62 15.76
CA ARG A 102 5.00 -16.70 14.82
C ARG A 102 5.46 -15.44 15.54
N LEU A 103 6.68 -15.01 15.28
CA LEU A 103 7.24 -13.76 15.81
C LEU A 103 7.11 -12.60 14.83
N LEU A 104 6.73 -11.44 15.35
CA LEU A 104 6.86 -10.10 14.75
C LEU A 104 7.58 -9.19 15.75
N GLY A 105 8.05 -8.01 15.32
CA GLY A 105 8.72 -7.08 16.21
C GLY A 105 7.75 -6.44 17.20
N GLN A 106 8.01 -6.57 18.50
CA GLN A 106 7.19 -6.01 19.56
C GLN A 106 7.98 -5.00 20.38
N GLN A 107 7.33 -3.90 20.74
CA GLN A 107 7.87 -2.91 21.66
C GLN A 107 7.40 -3.25 23.06
N ARG A 108 8.34 -3.30 24.01
CA ARG A 108 8.05 -3.48 25.45
C ARG A 108 8.41 -2.24 26.23
N SER A 109 7.63 -1.96 27.28
CA SER A 109 7.87 -0.85 28.22
C SER A 109 9.13 -1.05 29.06
N ASP A 110 9.49 -2.30 29.35
CA ASP A 110 10.67 -2.70 30.13
C ASP A 110 11.83 -3.22 29.25
N ASN A 111 11.94 -2.70 28.02
CA ASN A 111 13.17 -2.87 27.24
C ASN A 111 14.39 -2.38 28.03
N ASP A 112 15.59 -2.84 27.67
CA ASP A 112 16.84 -2.49 28.35
C ASP A 112 17.25 -1.00 28.22
N SER A 113 16.33 -0.14 27.77
CA SER A 113 16.50 1.27 27.42
C SER A 113 17.52 1.55 26.31
N SER A 114 18.12 0.50 25.73
CA SER A 114 18.99 0.63 24.58
C SER A 114 18.16 0.82 23.31
N THR A 115 18.68 1.61 22.38
CA THR A 115 18.09 1.71 21.04
C THR A 115 18.15 0.37 20.30
N GLY A 116 19.09 -0.52 20.63
CA GLY A 116 19.18 -1.86 20.01
C GLY A 116 18.01 -2.79 20.33
N GLY A 117 17.40 -2.64 21.52
CA GLY A 117 16.27 -3.48 21.97
C GLY A 117 14.89 -3.01 21.50
N GLN A 118 14.78 -1.90 20.79
CA GLN A 118 13.50 -1.34 20.35
C GLN A 118 13.04 -1.93 19.01
N ALA A 119 11.73 -2.11 18.87
CA ALA A 119 11.11 -2.54 17.61
C ALA A 119 11.24 -1.49 16.51
N GLY A 120 11.06 -1.90 15.26
CA GLY A 120 11.21 -1.05 14.08
C GLY A 120 12.65 -0.70 13.78
N TRP A 121 12.82 0.22 12.83
CA TRP A 121 14.11 0.57 12.25
C TRP A 121 14.23 2.09 12.09
N GLN A 122 15.46 2.58 11.94
CA GLN A 122 15.72 3.98 11.60
C GLN A 122 17.08 4.12 10.92
N THR A 123 17.30 5.22 10.21
CA THR A 123 18.65 5.60 9.77
C THR A 123 19.50 6.07 10.97
N SER A 124 20.82 6.03 10.84
CA SER A 124 21.77 6.59 11.82
C SER A 124 21.49 8.05 12.12
N VAL A 125 21.27 8.85 11.06
CA VAL A 125 20.83 10.23 11.16
C VAL A 125 19.39 10.30 10.68
N THR A 126 18.44 10.60 11.56
CA THR A 126 17.01 10.64 11.21
C THR A 126 16.56 12.01 10.73
N THR A 127 17.26 13.09 11.07
CA THR A 127 16.88 14.45 10.69
C THR A 127 17.78 14.99 9.58
N PRO A 128 17.24 15.22 8.37
CA PRO A 128 17.97 15.89 7.29
C PRO A 128 18.47 17.27 7.69
N ASN A 129 19.70 17.59 7.30
CA ASN A 129 20.46 18.76 7.74
C ASN A 129 21.17 19.43 6.55
N LYS A 130 21.31 20.76 6.60
CA LYS A 130 22.08 21.53 5.62
C LYS A 130 23.59 21.21 5.63
N LEU A 131 24.15 20.74 6.73
CA LEU A 131 25.56 20.35 6.81
C LEU A 131 25.74 18.87 6.46
N ASN A 132 26.50 18.57 5.42
CA ASN A 132 26.74 17.20 4.93
C ASN A 132 27.27 16.26 6.02
N ALA A 133 28.19 16.75 6.85
CA ALA A 133 28.79 15.98 7.95
C ALA A 133 27.79 15.47 8.99
N SER A 134 26.62 16.11 9.10
CA SER A 134 25.54 15.74 10.02
C SER A 134 24.23 15.43 9.28
N ASN A 135 24.31 15.15 7.98
CA ASN A 135 23.14 14.91 7.15
C ASN A 135 22.84 13.41 7.00
N GLY A 136 21.57 13.11 6.77
CA GLY A 136 21.00 11.78 6.52
C GLY A 136 19.47 11.86 6.55
N GLY A 137 18.79 10.73 6.71
CA GLY A 137 17.34 10.63 6.78
C GLY A 137 16.69 10.29 5.43
N ALA A 138 15.41 10.59 5.28
CA ALA A 138 14.65 10.26 4.07
C ALA A 138 14.68 11.39 3.04
N TYR A 139 14.82 11.05 1.75
CA TYR A 139 14.86 11.98 0.62
C TYR A 139 13.99 11.48 -0.53
N GLY A 140 13.10 12.34 -1.02
CA GLY A 140 12.19 12.06 -2.12
C GLY A 140 12.65 12.68 -3.44
N LEU A 141 12.54 11.93 -4.54
CA LEU A 141 12.63 12.46 -5.91
C LEU A 141 11.24 12.82 -6.41
N TRP A 142 11.04 14.09 -6.73
CA TRP A 142 9.86 14.62 -7.38
C TRP A 142 10.12 14.76 -8.88
N VAL A 143 9.19 14.29 -9.71
CA VAL A 143 9.32 14.30 -11.17
C VAL A 143 8.18 15.09 -11.80
N PHE A 144 8.53 16.07 -12.63
CA PHE A 144 7.61 16.94 -13.37
C PHE A 144 7.74 16.69 -14.87
N LYS A 145 6.68 16.99 -15.63
CA LYS A 145 6.76 17.01 -17.09
C LYS A 145 7.51 18.27 -17.46
N SER A 146 8.47 18.20 -18.38
CA SER A 146 8.97 19.43 -18.97
C SER A 146 7.82 20.09 -19.74
N ALA A 147 7.51 21.34 -19.46
CA ALA A 147 6.55 22.13 -20.25
C ALA A 147 7.31 23.02 -21.24
N SER A 148 6.88 23.05 -22.50
CA SER A 148 7.64 23.70 -23.58
C SER A 148 7.71 25.23 -23.42
N VAL A 149 6.93 25.83 -22.51
CA VAL A 149 6.79 27.31 -22.46
C VAL A 149 6.49 27.96 -21.08
N GLY A 150 6.41 27.24 -19.95
CA GLY A 150 5.87 27.79 -18.68
C GLY A 150 6.89 28.05 -17.55
N THR A 151 6.61 29.02 -16.66
CA THR A 151 7.23 29.09 -15.31
C THR A 151 6.53 28.19 -14.29
N ASN A 152 5.39 27.60 -14.66
CA ASN A 152 4.68 26.65 -13.84
C ASN A 152 4.94 25.23 -14.38
N LEU A 153 5.58 24.40 -13.57
CA LEU A 153 5.87 22.99 -13.87
C LEU A 153 4.66 22.07 -13.69
N GLY A 154 3.54 22.59 -13.18
CA GLY A 154 2.37 21.79 -12.86
C GLY A 154 2.61 20.88 -11.66
N GLU A 155 2.11 19.66 -11.74
CA GLU A 155 2.24 18.65 -10.68
C GLU A 155 3.51 17.82 -10.85
N GLY A 156 4.32 17.78 -9.80
CA GLY A 156 5.44 16.87 -9.65
C GLY A 156 5.03 15.72 -8.75
N VAL A 157 5.14 14.51 -9.25
CA VAL A 157 4.78 13.29 -8.53
C VAL A 157 6.01 12.76 -7.81
N LEU A 158 5.86 12.29 -6.58
CA LEU A 158 6.93 11.58 -5.87
C LEU A 158 7.20 10.27 -6.58
N ALA A 159 8.42 10.09 -7.08
CA ALA A 159 8.82 8.97 -7.91
C ALA A 159 9.60 7.89 -7.13
N ALA A 160 10.41 8.32 -6.16
CA ALA A 160 11.29 7.46 -5.38
C ALA A 160 11.63 8.07 -4.02
N THR A 161 11.90 7.21 -3.04
CA THR A 161 12.45 7.60 -1.74
C THR A 161 13.77 6.89 -1.49
N TRP A 162 14.80 7.62 -1.06
CA TRP A 162 16.03 7.07 -0.51
C TRP A 162 16.14 7.34 0.97
N TYR A 163 16.75 6.40 1.68
CA TYR A 163 17.11 6.53 3.08
C TYR A 163 18.63 6.61 3.17
N LEU A 164 19.12 7.72 3.70
CA LEU A 164 20.54 8.02 3.89
C LEU A 164 20.89 7.83 5.35
N ASP A 165 21.89 7.02 5.61
CA ASP A 165 22.47 6.87 6.94
C ASP A 165 23.38 8.05 7.29
N SER A 166 24.14 8.51 6.28
CA SER A 166 25.05 9.63 6.37
C SER A 166 25.23 10.29 4.99
N GLY A 167 25.72 11.53 4.96
CA GLY A 167 26.08 12.23 3.72
C GLY A 167 24.90 12.85 2.98
N LYS A 168 25.01 13.04 1.66
CA LYS A 168 24.01 13.75 0.84
C LYS A 168 23.76 13.06 -0.50
N ILE A 169 22.59 13.36 -1.07
CA ILE A 169 22.18 12.93 -2.40
C ILE A 169 21.76 14.15 -3.23
N ARG A 170 22.17 14.19 -4.50
CA ARG A 170 21.78 15.26 -5.43
C ARG A 170 21.61 14.75 -6.86
N LEU A 171 20.85 15.49 -7.66
CA LEU A 171 20.81 15.31 -9.10
C LEU A 171 22.00 16.04 -9.76
N SER A 172 22.52 15.44 -10.82
CA SER A 172 23.61 15.95 -11.64
C SER A 172 23.16 16.00 -13.10
N GLY A 173 23.33 17.14 -13.75
CA GLY A 173 22.82 17.37 -15.10
C GLY A 173 22.57 18.85 -15.36
N SER A 174 21.95 19.13 -16.50
CA SER A 174 21.55 20.49 -16.85
C SER A 174 20.47 21.00 -15.90
N SER A 175 20.69 22.17 -15.30
CA SER A 175 19.64 22.81 -14.52
C SER A 175 18.47 23.20 -15.43
N TYR A 176 17.25 23.06 -14.93
CA TYR A 176 16.07 23.58 -15.60
C TYR A 176 16.12 25.11 -15.59
N VAL A 177 16.36 25.73 -16.76
CA VAL A 177 16.39 27.19 -16.94
C VAL A 177 15.55 27.55 -18.16
N ARG A 178 14.69 28.57 -18.03
CA ARG A 178 13.96 29.14 -19.17
C ARG A 178 14.81 30.20 -19.87
N SER A 179 15.04 30.03 -21.16
CA SER A 179 15.66 31.07 -22.00
C SER A 179 14.73 32.28 -22.09
N GLY A 180 15.27 33.47 -21.84
CA GLY A 180 14.57 34.73 -22.06
C GLY A 180 15.09 35.38 -23.33
N SER A 181 14.49 35.10 -24.47
CA SER A 181 14.35 36.03 -25.60
C SER A 181 13.61 35.34 -26.72
N THR A 182 12.97 36.15 -27.57
CA THR A 182 12.78 35.83 -28.99
C THR A 182 14.00 35.08 -29.53
N ASP A 183 13.71 34.07 -30.35
CA ASP A 183 14.66 33.19 -31.07
C ASP A 183 15.23 31.99 -30.30
N GLY A 184 14.42 30.94 -30.23
CA GLY A 184 14.77 29.69 -30.91
C GLY A 184 15.78 28.72 -30.30
N GLU A 185 16.50 29.01 -29.22
CA GLU A 185 17.50 28.05 -28.69
C GLU A 185 17.47 27.87 -27.16
N PRO A 186 17.55 26.61 -26.65
CA PRO A 186 17.59 26.30 -25.22
C PRO A 186 18.93 26.67 -24.58
N PHE A 187 18.88 27.46 -23.51
CA PHE A 187 20.05 27.84 -22.71
C PHE A 187 20.31 26.80 -21.61
N VAL A 188 21.50 26.19 -21.65
CA VAL A 188 22.04 25.30 -20.61
C VAL A 188 22.94 26.13 -19.68
N VAL A 189 22.57 26.28 -18.40
CA VAL A 189 23.60 26.59 -17.39
C VAL A 189 24.16 25.24 -16.93
N PRO A 190 25.45 24.94 -17.21
CA PRO A 190 26.09 23.78 -16.64
C PRO A 190 26.38 24.07 -15.16
N THR A 191 25.41 23.80 -14.28
CA THR A 191 25.73 23.53 -12.88
C THR A 191 26.10 22.06 -12.76
N THR A 192 27.32 21.76 -12.32
CA THR A 192 27.87 20.41 -12.18
C THR A 192 27.26 19.61 -11.00
N GLY A 193 25.94 19.74 -10.77
CA GLY A 193 25.17 19.10 -9.70
C GLY A 193 24.87 20.03 -8.52
N ALA A 194 23.61 20.01 -8.05
CA ALA A 194 23.16 20.74 -6.87
C ALA A 194 21.93 20.04 -6.25
N ALA A 195 21.88 19.92 -4.92
CA ALA A 195 20.69 19.42 -4.23
C ALA A 195 19.65 20.55 -4.03
N GLY A 196 18.36 20.21 -4.01
CA GLY A 196 17.29 21.20 -3.95
C GLY A 196 17.18 22.10 -5.20
N THR A 197 17.72 21.65 -6.33
CA THR A 197 17.67 22.32 -7.64
C THR A 197 16.90 21.46 -8.64
N LEU A 198 16.19 22.11 -9.56
CA LEU A 198 15.48 21.46 -10.65
C LEU A 198 16.49 21.05 -11.74
N ILE A 199 16.60 19.75 -12.02
CA ILE A 199 17.52 19.19 -13.02
C ILE A 199 16.72 18.46 -14.10
N THR A 200 17.05 18.68 -15.37
CA THR A 200 16.42 17.95 -16.47
C THR A 200 17.09 16.61 -16.70
N THR A 201 16.36 15.63 -17.25
CA THR A 201 16.96 14.42 -17.82
C THR A 201 17.97 14.76 -18.91
N ASP A 202 18.92 13.85 -19.14
CA ASP A 202 19.88 13.96 -20.23
C ASP A 202 19.14 13.98 -21.59
N ALA A 203 19.52 14.91 -22.46
CA ALA A 203 18.83 15.14 -23.73
C ALA A 203 18.90 13.94 -24.69
N THR A 204 19.90 13.07 -24.54
CA THR A 204 20.14 11.92 -25.43
C THR A 204 19.45 10.66 -24.92
N ASP A 205 19.76 10.25 -23.69
CA ASP A 205 19.31 8.96 -23.15
C ASP A 205 18.00 9.08 -22.33
N LYS A 206 17.53 10.30 -22.06
CA LYS A 206 16.33 10.62 -21.26
C LYS A 206 16.38 10.02 -19.84
N LEU A 207 17.58 9.86 -19.27
CA LEU A 207 17.79 9.35 -17.93
C LEU A 207 18.16 10.48 -16.94
N PHE A 208 17.89 10.23 -15.67
CA PHE A 208 18.44 11.03 -14.57
C PHE A 208 19.83 10.54 -14.19
N THR A 209 20.68 11.45 -13.74
CA THR A 209 21.94 11.10 -13.05
C THR A 209 21.88 11.57 -11.61
N VAL A 210 22.12 10.67 -10.66
CA VAL A 210 22.24 10.97 -9.23
C VAL A 210 23.69 10.82 -8.79
N GLU A 211 24.12 11.71 -7.91
CA GLU A 211 25.39 11.67 -7.19
C GLU A 211 25.14 11.50 -5.69
N ILE A 212 25.82 10.53 -5.08
CA ILE A 212 25.73 10.20 -3.65
C ILE A 212 27.08 10.42 -3.02
N PHE A 213 27.10 11.09 -1.88
CA PHE A 213 28.30 11.44 -1.12
C PHE A 213 28.21 10.83 0.28
N ASN A 214 29.37 10.56 0.87
CA ASN A 214 29.45 10.24 2.30
C ASN A 214 29.45 11.54 3.13
N SER A 215 29.52 11.43 4.44
CA SER A 215 29.51 12.57 5.37
C SER A 215 30.81 13.39 5.36
N THR A 216 31.92 12.86 4.83
CA THR A 216 33.26 13.47 4.98
C THR A 216 33.81 14.12 3.70
N ASP A 217 33.46 13.60 2.52
CA ASP A 217 33.85 14.14 1.21
C ASP A 217 32.62 14.76 0.52
N GLU A 218 32.56 16.10 0.55
CA GLU A 218 31.49 16.88 -0.09
C GLU A 218 31.73 17.14 -1.59
N THR A 219 32.91 16.79 -2.10
CA THR A 219 33.38 17.16 -3.44
C THR A 219 33.29 15.98 -4.41
N ASN A 220 33.71 14.79 -3.98
CA ASN A 220 33.71 13.60 -4.84
C ASN A 220 32.57 12.66 -4.45
N PRO A 221 31.65 12.35 -5.37
CA PRO A 221 30.61 11.39 -5.08
C PRO A 221 31.21 9.99 -4.94
N VAL A 222 30.74 9.24 -3.94
CA VAL A 222 31.05 7.82 -3.74
C VAL A 222 30.39 7.00 -4.85
N GLU A 223 29.21 7.42 -5.31
CA GLU A 223 28.51 6.80 -6.44
C GLU A 223 27.89 7.84 -7.37
N LYS A 224 27.98 7.57 -8.68
CA LYS A 224 27.31 8.33 -9.73
C LYS A 224 26.52 7.38 -10.62
N ILE A 225 25.19 7.48 -10.56
CA ILE A 225 24.28 6.49 -11.12
C ILE A 225 23.34 7.14 -12.13
N LYS A 226 23.29 6.58 -13.36
CA LYS A 226 22.28 6.89 -14.37
C LYS A 226 21.10 5.91 -14.28
N PHE A 227 19.86 6.41 -14.27
CA PHE A 227 18.66 5.59 -14.12
C PHE A 227 17.39 6.18 -14.76
N GLY A 228 16.37 5.33 -14.91
CA GLY A 228 15.01 5.68 -15.31
C GLY A 228 13.97 4.78 -14.64
N PHE A 229 12.70 4.92 -15.03
CA PHE A 229 11.55 4.24 -14.39
C PHE A 229 10.91 3.13 -15.23
N ASP A 230 11.47 2.82 -16.39
CA ASP A 230 11.04 1.67 -17.20
C ASP A 230 11.59 0.38 -16.59
N ASP A 231 10.71 -0.39 -15.94
CA ASP A 231 11.01 -1.66 -15.26
C ASP A 231 11.43 -2.80 -16.21
N THR A 232 11.29 -2.60 -17.53
CA THR A 232 11.79 -3.55 -18.53
C THR A 232 13.26 -3.34 -18.88
N LYS A 233 13.86 -2.21 -18.48
CA LYS A 233 15.24 -1.85 -18.84
C LYS A 233 16.23 -2.20 -17.73
N GLU A 234 17.51 -2.29 -18.08
CA GLU A 234 18.61 -2.39 -17.12
C GLU A 234 18.86 -1.07 -16.39
N THR A 235 18.43 0.04 -16.98
CA THR A 235 18.48 1.38 -16.38
C THR A 235 17.39 1.61 -15.33
N PHE A 236 16.54 0.62 -15.07
CA PHE A 236 15.48 0.72 -14.07
C PHE A 236 16.06 1.04 -12.68
N ILE A 237 15.51 2.06 -12.02
CA ILE A 237 15.98 2.56 -10.71
C ILE A 237 16.28 1.44 -9.71
N ARG A 238 15.39 0.46 -9.55
CA ARG A 238 15.56 -0.61 -8.55
C ARG A 238 16.62 -1.65 -8.92
N LYS A 239 17.07 -1.69 -10.19
CA LYS A 239 18.23 -2.48 -10.63
C LYS A 239 19.55 -1.73 -10.48
N ARG A 240 19.51 -0.40 -10.33
CA ARG A 240 20.69 0.47 -10.36
C ARG A 240 21.18 0.92 -8.99
N PHE A 241 20.29 0.98 -8.00
CA PHE A 241 20.61 1.40 -6.64
C PHE A 241 20.64 0.23 -5.66
N ASN A 242 21.35 0.40 -4.53
CA ASN A 242 21.28 -0.52 -3.41
C ASN A 242 19.84 -0.54 -2.84
N THR A 243 19.19 -1.70 -2.77
CA THR A 243 17.88 -1.89 -2.11
C THR A 243 18.01 -2.62 -0.77
N ASN A 244 19.23 -2.97 -0.34
CA ASN A 244 19.47 -3.69 0.90
C ASN A 244 19.78 -2.72 2.06
N PRO A 245 18.86 -2.51 3.01
CA PRO A 245 19.12 -1.71 4.21
C PRO A 245 20.23 -2.31 5.11
N GLN A 246 20.48 -3.61 5.05
CA GLN A 246 21.51 -4.27 5.86
C GLN A 246 22.95 -3.98 5.39
N LEU A 247 23.11 -3.41 4.19
CA LEU A 247 24.41 -2.94 3.69
C LEU A 247 24.77 -1.56 4.21
N ARG A 248 24.01 -0.99 5.15
CA ARG A 248 24.31 0.32 5.70
C ARG A 248 25.68 0.39 6.41
N GLU A 249 26.21 1.60 6.54
CA GLU A 249 27.49 1.83 7.21
C GLU A 249 27.46 1.36 8.67
N SER A 250 28.53 0.69 9.10
CA SER A 250 28.70 0.20 10.48
C SER A 250 27.65 -0.81 10.97
N ALA A 251 26.92 -1.51 10.07
CA ALA A 251 26.02 -2.60 10.45
C ALA A 251 26.74 -3.82 11.05
N GLY A 252 28.04 -3.99 10.75
CA GLY A 252 28.89 -5.06 11.28
C GLY A 252 28.58 -6.48 10.75
N PHE A 253 27.52 -6.64 9.94
CA PHE A 253 27.13 -7.92 9.35
C PHE A 253 27.87 -8.25 8.04
N TYR A 254 28.12 -7.23 7.20
CA TYR A 254 28.83 -7.37 5.92
C TYR A 254 30.26 -6.81 6.01
N PRO A 255 31.19 -7.21 5.11
CA PRO A 255 32.50 -6.60 5.03
C PRO A 255 32.39 -5.09 4.75
N ALA A 256 33.24 -4.27 5.38
CA ALA A 256 33.23 -2.81 5.24
C ALA A 256 33.29 -2.32 3.78
N SER A 257 33.91 -3.10 2.87
CA SER A 257 33.97 -2.78 1.44
C SER A 257 32.62 -2.84 0.71
N SER A 258 31.63 -3.53 1.30
CA SER A 258 30.28 -3.68 0.75
C SER A 258 29.29 -2.69 1.34
N GLU A 259 29.70 -1.94 2.37
CA GLU A 259 28.83 -0.97 3.03
C GLU A 259 28.46 0.19 2.09
N LYS A 260 27.27 0.74 2.32
CA LYS A 260 26.63 1.81 1.57
C LYS A 260 26.11 2.85 2.56
N THR A 261 26.23 4.13 2.20
CA THR A 261 25.67 5.25 2.97
C THR A 261 24.15 5.37 2.84
N TYR A 262 23.52 4.54 1.99
CA TYR A 262 22.13 4.68 1.61
C TYR A 262 21.51 3.35 1.16
N TRP A 263 20.18 3.34 1.10
CA TRP A 263 19.41 2.39 0.31
C TRP A 263 18.20 3.06 -0.34
N LEU A 264 17.72 2.47 -1.43
CA LEU A 264 16.50 2.84 -2.13
C LEU A 264 15.30 2.17 -1.43
N GLY A 265 14.39 3.00 -0.98
CA GLY A 265 13.13 2.64 -0.35
C GLY A 265 12.02 2.38 -1.37
N GLU A 266 10.89 3.05 -1.14
CA GLU A 266 9.71 3.02 -2.00
C GLU A 266 9.96 3.67 -3.36
N THR A 267 9.34 3.11 -4.40
CA THR A 267 9.25 3.72 -5.73
C THR A 267 7.82 3.60 -6.27
N PHE A 268 7.37 4.60 -7.02
CA PHE A 268 5.95 4.81 -7.36
C PHE A 268 5.73 4.70 -8.87
N GLU A 269 6.05 3.53 -9.41
CA GLU A 269 5.99 3.33 -10.86
C GLU A 269 4.56 3.43 -11.42
N GLN A 270 3.54 3.02 -10.66
CA GLN A 270 2.13 3.13 -11.06
C GLN A 270 1.71 4.60 -11.21
N GLU A 271 2.03 5.44 -10.24
CA GLU A 271 1.71 6.87 -10.25
C GLU A 271 2.43 7.58 -11.40
N LEU A 272 3.68 7.19 -11.66
CA LEU A 272 4.40 7.66 -12.83
C LEU A 272 3.71 7.22 -14.13
N ARG A 273 3.18 6.00 -14.24
CA ARG A 273 2.44 5.54 -15.43
C ARG A 273 1.15 6.32 -15.62
N ASP A 274 0.39 6.52 -14.57
CA ASP A 274 -0.91 7.21 -14.64
C ASP A 274 -0.73 8.69 -14.96
N ALA A 275 0.29 9.33 -14.40
CA ALA A 275 0.68 10.67 -14.79
C ALA A 275 1.49 10.69 -16.12
N SER A 276 1.62 9.56 -16.82
CA SER A 276 2.26 9.41 -18.13
C SER A 276 3.75 9.82 -18.17
N PHE A 277 4.49 9.56 -17.10
CA PHE A 277 5.93 9.80 -16.97
C PHE A 277 6.82 8.65 -17.47
N THR A 278 6.25 7.47 -17.75
CA THR A 278 7.03 6.23 -18.01
C THR A 278 7.09 5.79 -19.47
N THR A 279 6.40 6.48 -20.37
CA THR A 279 6.26 6.04 -21.77
C THR A 279 7.00 6.99 -22.70
N ALA A 280 7.77 6.43 -23.64
CA ALA A 280 8.29 7.17 -24.78
C ALA A 280 7.10 7.75 -25.57
N TYR A 281 6.87 9.06 -25.47
CA TYR A 281 5.82 9.76 -26.19
C TYR A 281 6.18 9.95 -27.67
N THR A 282 5.36 9.39 -28.57
CA THR A 282 4.89 10.02 -29.82
C THR A 282 3.44 9.54 -30.01
N THR A 283 2.46 10.31 -30.46
CA THR A 283 2.39 10.98 -31.77
C THR A 283 1.47 12.21 -31.76
N ASP A 284 1.92 13.28 -31.11
CA ASP A 284 1.73 14.70 -31.50
C ASP A 284 1.56 15.62 -30.28
N LEU A 285 2.64 16.35 -29.96
CA LEU A 285 2.63 17.71 -29.43
C LEU A 285 4.09 18.16 -29.42
N THR A 286 4.41 19.00 -30.40
CA THR A 286 5.76 19.45 -30.73
C THR A 286 6.54 19.95 -29.49
N SER A 287 7.47 19.08 -29.07
CA SER A 287 8.63 19.27 -28.19
C SER A 287 8.39 19.39 -26.66
N ASN A 288 8.28 18.25 -25.95
CA ASN A 288 8.94 18.07 -24.64
C ASN A 288 8.88 16.64 -24.10
N THR A 289 9.91 15.84 -24.39
CA THR A 289 10.08 14.47 -23.87
C THR A 289 10.95 14.40 -22.60
N ASP A 290 11.44 15.55 -22.12
CA ASP A 290 12.36 15.58 -20.98
C ASP A 290 11.58 15.60 -19.67
N LEU A 291 12.14 15.01 -18.63
CA LEU A 291 11.59 15.10 -17.28
C LEU A 291 12.41 16.09 -16.47
N VAL A 292 11.75 16.79 -15.55
CA VAL A 292 12.43 17.64 -14.57
C VAL A 292 12.37 16.95 -13.21
N GLY A 293 13.52 16.74 -12.59
CA GLY A 293 13.68 16.10 -11.30
C GLY A 293 14.04 17.11 -10.22
N LEU A 294 13.58 16.83 -9.01
CA LEU A 294 13.89 17.60 -7.81
C LEU A 294 14.06 16.63 -6.64
N ILE A 295 15.17 16.74 -5.93
CA ILE A 295 15.37 16.01 -4.67
C ILE A 295 15.04 16.94 -3.50
N ALA A 296 14.17 16.47 -2.60
CA ALA A 296 13.82 17.14 -1.36
C ALA A 296 13.88 16.19 -0.16
N ALA A 297 14.21 16.72 1.02
CA ALA A 297 14.21 15.93 2.25
C ALA A 297 12.76 15.68 2.73
N LEU A 298 12.46 14.46 3.18
CA LEU A 298 11.13 14.05 3.66
C LEU A 298 11.09 14.04 5.18
N LYS A 299 10.44 15.05 5.74
CA LYS A 299 10.27 15.23 7.18
C LYS A 299 9.08 16.17 7.42
N GLU A 300 8.37 15.97 8.52
CA GLU A 300 7.39 16.94 8.98
C GLU A 300 8.10 18.21 9.50
N PRO A 301 7.76 19.42 9.00
CA PRO A 301 8.54 20.62 9.26
C PRO A 301 8.66 21.07 10.72
N SER A 302 7.71 20.69 11.58
CA SER A 302 7.58 21.18 12.96
C SER A 302 7.83 20.14 14.06
N SER A 303 8.13 18.89 13.69
CA SER A 303 8.28 17.76 14.59
C SER A 303 9.50 16.90 14.23
N THR A 304 9.62 15.73 14.85
CA THR A 304 10.64 14.71 14.54
C THR A 304 10.09 13.60 13.64
N PHE A 305 8.83 13.69 13.19
CA PHE A 305 8.26 12.65 12.34
C PHE A 305 8.89 12.69 10.95
N THR A 306 9.39 11.54 10.53
CA THR A 306 10.02 11.33 9.24
C THR A 306 9.93 9.85 8.88
N PRO A 307 9.85 9.51 7.59
CA PRO A 307 9.92 8.11 7.15
C PRO A 307 11.16 7.34 7.64
N ALA A 308 12.25 8.06 7.95
CA ALA A 308 13.49 7.46 8.41
C ALA A 308 13.55 7.13 9.92
N ALA A 309 12.48 7.40 10.68
CA ALA A 309 12.46 7.28 12.15
C ALA A 309 11.31 6.40 12.65
N MET A 310 11.38 5.10 12.36
CA MET A 310 10.36 4.10 12.73
C MET A 310 10.72 3.30 14.00
N LYS A 311 11.83 3.65 14.65
CA LYS A 311 12.30 2.98 15.87
C LYS A 311 11.32 3.20 17.04
N GLY A 312 11.12 2.17 17.84
CA GLY A 312 10.13 2.11 18.91
C GLY A 312 8.71 1.72 18.45
N LYS A 313 8.46 1.57 17.14
CA LYS A 313 7.15 1.15 16.64
C LYS A 313 7.06 -0.38 16.59
N ALA A 314 6.13 -0.94 17.37
CA ALA A 314 5.77 -2.35 17.30
C ALA A 314 5.07 -2.71 15.98
N SER A 315 5.01 -4.00 15.69
CA SER A 315 4.27 -4.53 14.56
C SER A 315 2.83 -4.08 14.58
N GLN A 316 2.26 -3.92 13.40
CA GLN A 316 0.90 -3.47 13.22
C GLN A 316 0.22 -4.17 12.04
N GLU A 317 -1.06 -4.47 12.24
CA GLU A 317 -1.92 -5.06 11.22
C GLU A 317 -2.33 -4.06 10.14
N ALA A 318 -2.31 -4.53 8.89
CA ALA A 318 -2.90 -3.81 7.77
C ALA A 318 -4.43 -3.75 7.91
N ARG A 319 -5.04 -2.70 7.37
CA ARG A 319 -6.48 -2.44 7.46
C ARG A 319 -7.02 -2.05 6.09
N ALA A 320 -8.24 -2.46 5.80
CA ALA A 320 -9.04 -1.79 4.78
C ALA A 320 -9.63 -0.52 5.40
N GLY A 321 -9.91 0.48 4.56
CA GLY A 321 -10.65 1.64 4.99
C GLY A 321 -12.05 1.27 5.49
N TRP A 322 -12.75 2.23 6.08
CA TRP A 322 -14.17 2.02 6.36
C TRP A 322 -14.94 1.87 5.06
N PHE A 323 -15.65 0.76 4.94
CA PHE A 323 -16.69 0.60 3.93
C PHE A 323 -17.88 1.48 4.35
N VAL A 324 -18.42 2.21 3.39
CA VAL A 324 -19.47 3.21 3.61
C VAL A 324 -20.74 2.87 2.87
N GLY A 325 -21.86 3.35 3.40
CA GLY A 325 -23.19 3.27 2.81
C GLY A 325 -23.36 4.16 1.58
N GLN A 326 -24.35 3.83 0.76
CA GLN A 326 -24.82 4.67 -0.33
C GLN A 326 -25.48 5.94 0.20
N HIS A 327 -25.46 7.00 -0.60
CA HIS A 327 -26.17 8.24 -0.28
C HIS A 327 -27.68 8.16 -0.56
N GLN A 328 -28.51 8.42 0.45
CA GLN A 328 -29.98 8.34 0.37
C GLN A 328 -30.68 9.68 0.09
N GLY A 329 -29.93 10.79 0.05
CA GLY A 329 -30.49 12.14 -0.11
C GLY A 329 -30.50 12.69 -1.53
N ALA A 330 -30.97 13.93 -1.68
CA ALA A 330 -30.90 14.67 -2.93
C ALA A 330 -29.43 14.91 -3.36
N PRO A 331 -29.09 14.84 -4.66
CA PRO A 331 -27.72 15.08 -5.17
C PRO A 331 -26.96 16.25 -4.50
N ALA A 332 -27.61 17.41 -4.34
CA ALA A 332 -27.00 18.61 -3.77
C ALA A 332 -26.54 18.48 -2.29
N SER A 333 -27.07 17.51 -1.52
CA SER A 333 -26.64 17.25 -0.13
C SER A 333 -25.49 16.25 -0.03
N TYR A 334 -25.03 15.70 -1.15
CA TYR A 334 -23.99 14.69 -1.15
C TYR A 334 -22.65 15.27 -0.68
N VAL A 335 -22.09 14.65 0.36
CA VAL A 335 -20.75 14.92 0.86
C VAL A 335 -20.06 13.58 1.08
N ALA A 336 -19.13 13.22 0.19
CA ALA A 336 -18.47 11.91 0.19
C ALA A 336 -17.82 11.55 1.54
N THR A 337 -17.28 12.54 2.25
CA THR A 337 -16.58 12.36 3.53
C THR A 337 -17.50 12.15 4.73
N GLU A 338 -18.81 12.35 4.55
CA GLU A 338 -19.83 12.21 5.61
C GLU A 338 -20.71 10.96 5.41
N LEU A 339 -20.38 10.10 4.44
CA LEU A 339 -21.09 8.84 4.24
C LEU A 339 -21.00 7.94 5.49
N GLN A 340 -22.13 7.29 5.80
CA GLN A 340 -22.25 6.41 6.96
C GLN A 340 -21.20 5.30 6.90
N LYS A 341 -20.32 5.26 7.89
CA LYS A 341 -19.36 4.15 8.08
C LYS A 341 -20.12 2.90 8.50
N LEU A 342 -19.86 1.77 7.83
CA LEU A 342 -20.55 0.51 8.11
C LEU A 342 -19.67 -0.44 8.90
N PHE A 343 -18.56 -0.86 8.29
CA PHE A 343 -17.58 -1.76 8.89
C PHE A 343 -16.21 -1.55 8.23
N ARG A 344 -15.16 -2.07 8.85
CA ARG A 344 -13.84 -2.21 8.21
C ARG A 344 -13.24 -3.57 8.51
N LEU A 345 -12.27 -3.96 7.68
CA LEU A 345 -11.54 -5.22 7.83
C LEU A 345 -10.13 -4.96 8.34
N ILE A 346 -9.67 -5.76 9.29
CA ILE A 346 -8.36 -5.64 9.94
C ILE A 346 -7.65 -6.97 9.84
N GLY A 347 -6.35 -6.94 9.54
CA GLY A 347 -5.52 -8.13 9.52
C GLY A 347 -5.49 -8.87 10.85
N ARG A 348 -5.33 -10.20 10.77
CA ARG A 348 -5.21 -11.10 11.93
C ARG A 348 -3.77 -11.59 12.10
N GLY A 349 -2.87 -10.72 12.56
CA GLY A 349 -1.48 -11.10 12.83
C GLY A 349 -0.59 -11.21 11.58
N HIS A 350 -1.03 -10.72 10.43
CA HIS A 350 -0.32 -10.87 9.16
C HIS A 350 0.73 -9.78 8.93
N GLY A 351 0.65 -8.65 9.64
CA GLY A 351 1.60 -7.54 9.52
C GLY A 351 1.60 -6.92 8.12
N GLU A 352 2.80 -6.69 7.57
CA GLU A 352 3.02 -6.12 6.24
C GLU A 352 2.52 -7.04 5.11
N TRP A 353 2.51 -8.37 5.35
CA TRP A 353 2.17 -9.36 4.34
C TRP A 353 0.78 -9.12 3.72
N LEU A 354 -0.20 -8.69 4.53
CA LEU A 354 -1.59 -8.59 4.08
C LEU A 354 -1.77 -7.53 2.98
N HIS A 355 -1.21 -6.32 3.13
CA HIS A 355 -1.34 -5.30 2.08
C HIS A 355 -0.43 -5.55 0.88
N LYS A 356 0.65 -6.31 1.06
CA LYS A 356 1.54 -6.71 -0.05
C LYS A 356 0.97 -7.82 -0.92
N ASN A 357 0.00 -8.58 -0.42
CA ASN A 357 -0.46 -9.81 -1.08
C ASN A 357 -1.98 -9.89 -1.25
N ALA A 358 -2.77 -9.12 -0.51
CA ALA A 358 -4.23 -9.20 -0.55
C ALA A 358 -4.90 -7.84 -0.84
N LYS A 359 -6.10 -7.92 -1.41
CA LYS A 359 -7.07 -6.83 -1.55
C LYS A 359 -8.47 -7.37 -1.26
N VAL A 360 -9.43 -6.47 -1.04
CA VAL A 360 -10.82 -6.83 -0.74
C VAL A 360 -11.71 -6.43 -1.89
N SER A 361 -12.53 -7.34 -2.38
CA SER A 361 -13.65 -7.01 -3.26
C SER A 361 -14.97 -7.21 -2.53
N ILE A 362 -15.85 -6.21 -2.67
CA ILE A 362 -17.25 -6.33 -2.35
C ILE A 362 -17.98 -6.62 -3.67
N GLU A 363 -18.78 -7.67 -3.71
CA GLU A 363 -19.54 -8.03 -4.91
C GLU A 363 -20.96 -8.46 -4.56
N LYS A 364 -21.78 -8.66 -5.60
CA LYS A 364 -23.16 -9.15 -5.48
C LYS A 364 -23.98 -8.31 -4.49
N ILE A 365 -23.75 -7.00 -4.51
CA ILE A 365 -24.53 -6.05 -3.72
C ILE A 365 -25.98 -6.08 -4.24
N ARG A 366 -26.92 -6.37 -3.34
CA ARG A 366 -28.35 -6.51 -3.67
C ARG A 366 -29.18 -5.85 -2.60
N GLN A 367 -30.08 -4.97 -3.03
CA GLN A 367 -31.16 -4.48 -2.16
C GLN A 367 -32.07 -5.64 -1.72
N SER A 368 -32.79 -5.43 -0.62
CA SER A 368 -33.82 -6.39 -0.22
C SER A 368 -34.93 -6.45 -1.28
N ASN A 369 -35.42 -7.66 -1.53
CA ASN A 369 -36.59 -7.92 -2.38
C ASN A 369 -37.76 -8.50 -1.57
N SER A 370 -37.66 -8.46 -0.24
CA SER A 370 -38.62 -9.06 0.68
C SER A 370 -39.30 -7.97 1.51
N SER A 371 -40.60 -8.14 1.77
CA SER A 371 -41.32 -7.29 2.72
C SER A 371 -41.03 -7.62 4.19
N ALA A 372 -40.22 -8.65 4.47
CA ALA A 372 -39.91 -9.10 5.82
C ALA A 372 -38.65 -8.44 6.42
N THR A 373 -37.78 -7.89 5.57
CA THR A 373 -36.55 -7.22 5.98
C THR A 373 -36.15 -6.19 4.96
N ASP A 374 -35.71 -5.02 5.41
CA ASP A 374 -35.20 -3.97 4.54
C ASP A 374 -33.69 -4.13 4.28
N TYR A 375 -33.03 -5.03 5.02
CA TYR A 375 -31.61 -5.31 4.88
C TYR A 375 -31.31 -6.06 3.59
N GLY A 376 -30.45 -5.46 2.75
CA GLY A 376 -29.90 -6.12 1.58
C GLY A 376 -28.79 -7.13 1.91
N THR A 377 -28.19 -7.67 0.85
CA THR A 377 -27.11 -8.67 0.95
C THR A 377 -25.92 -8.31 0.08
N PHE A 378 -24.74 -8.79 0.46
CA PHE A 378 -23.49 -8.61 -0.28
C PHE A 378 -22.53 -9.77 -0.01
N SER A 379 -21.43 -9.83 -0.76
CA SER A 379 -20.32 -10.75 -0.52
C SER A 379 -19.03 -9.99 -0.22
N VAL A 380 -18.20 -10.56 0.65
CA VAL A 380 -16.83 -10.08 0.92
C VAL A 380 -15.85 -11.12 0.41
N ILE A 381 -14.92 -10.70 -0.44
CA ILE A 381 -13.92 -11.56 -1.05
C ILE A 381 -12.53 -11.00 -0.82
N ILE A 382 -11.66 -11.82 -0.25
CA ILE A 382 -10.23 -11.52 -0.14
C ILE A 382 -9.56 -12.13 -1.36
N ARG A 383 -8.91 -11.29 -2.15
CA ARG A 383 -8.27 -11.65 -3.42
C ARG A 383 -6.77 -11.39 -3.34
N SER A 384 -6.01 -12.05 -4.20
CA SER A 384 -4.60 -11.69 -4.44
C SER A 384 -4.52 -10.27 -4.97
N ILE A 385 -3.62 -9.45 -4.42
CA ILE A 385 -3.45 -8.07 -4.89
C ILE A 385 -2.99 -8.01 -6.36
N ARG A 386 -2.25 -9.04 -6.81
CA ARG A 386 -1.68 -9.15 -8.15
C ARG A 386 -2.63 -9.76 -9.18
N ASP A 387 -3.83 -10.18 -8.76
CA ASP A 387 -4.84 -10.64 -9.70
C ASP A 387 -5.38 -9.47 -10.53
N THR A 388 -6.13 -9.80 -11.58
CA THR A 388 -6.88 -8.84 -12.39
C THR A 388 -8.33 -9.30 -12.48
N ASP A 389 -9.23 -8.39 -12.87
CA ASP A 389 -10.65 -8.74 -12.99
C ASP A 389 -10.92 -9.77 -14.11
N ASN A 390 -9.99 -9.91 -15.06
CA ASN A 390 -9.99 -10.97 -16.07
C ASN A 390 -9.52 -12.34 -15.54
N ASN A 391 -8.79 -12.38 -14.42
CA ASN A 391 -8.25 -13.62 -13.84
C ASN A 391 -8.20 -13.49 -12.31
N VAL A 392 -9.37 -13.61 -11.69
CA VAL A 392 -9.55 -13.45 -10.25
C VAL A 392 -8.92 -14.61 -9.47
N GLN A 393 -8.08 -14.30 -8.48
CA GLN A 393 -7.48 -15.27 -7.58
C GLN A 393 -7.99 -15.06 -6.16
N VAL A 394 -8.97 -15.87 -5.76
CA VAL A 394 -9.62 -15.80 -4.45
C VAL A 394 -8.77 -16.49 -3.38
N LEU A 395 -8.50 -15.78 -2.29
CA LEU A 395 -7.88 -16.31 -1.06
C LEU A 395 -8.93 -16.77 -0.06
N GLU A 396 -10.03 -16.02 0.07
CA GLU A 396 -11.15 -16.33 0.96
C GLU A 396 -12.43 -15.62 0.48
N ARG A 397 -13.59 -16.21 0.74
CA ARG A 397 -14.89 -15.70 0.27
C ARG A 397 -15.98 -15.95 1.30
N PHE A 398 -16.77 -14.92 1.55
CA PHE A 398 -17.96 -14.97 2.41
C PHE A 398 -19.15 -14.41 1.63
N ASP A 399 -20.15 -15.26 1.42
CA ASP A 399 -21.32 -14.94 0.61
C ASP A 399 -22.59 -14.72 1.44
N ASN A 400 -23.50 -13.92 0.87
CA ASN A 400 -24.82 -13.62 1.42
C ASN A 400 -24.74 -13.01 2.83
N LEU A 401 -23.78 -12.11 3.02
CA LEU A 401 -23.63 -11.33 4.23
C LEU A 401 -24.70 -10.25 4.30
N THR A 402 -25.01 -9.83 5.52
CA THR A 402 -25.96 -8.73 5.79
C THR A 402 -25.47 -7.87 6.95
N LEU A 403 -25.99 -6.64 7.04
CA LEU A 403 -25.75 -5.72 8.14
C LEU A 403 -26.78 -5.84 9.27
N ASP A 404 -27.77 -6.73 9.15
CA ASP A 404 -28.74 -7.02 10.21
C ASP A 404 -28.07 -7.75 11.39
N PRO A 405 -27.95 -7.13 12.59
CA PRO A 405 -27.30 -7.75 13.75
C PRO A 405 -28.04 -9.00 14.28
N SER A 406 -29.34 -9.10 14.01
CA SER A 406 -30.17 -10.25 14.42
C SER A 406 -29.96 -11.47 13.51
N SER A 407 -29.47 -11.26 12.28
CA SER A 407 -29.32 -12.31 11.28
C SER A 407 -28.15 -13.27 11.58
N PRO A 408 -28.30 -14.59 11.38
CA PRO A 408 -27.16 -15.52 11.38
C PRO A 408 -26.09 -15.16 10.33
N ASN A 409 -26.48 -14.43 9.29
CA ASN A 409 -25.59 -13.98 8.21
C ASN A 409 -24.96 -12.61 8.46
N TYR A 410 -25.11 -12.05 9.65
CA TYR A 410 -24.48 -10.79 10.03
C TYR A 410 -22.97 -10.84 9.77
N VAL A 411 -22.43 -9.79 9.15
CA VAL A 411 -21.03 -9.76 8.70
C VAL A 411 -20.03 -10.03 9.82
N ALA A 412 -20.20 -9.42 11.00
CA ALA A 412 -19.33 -9.65 12.14
C ALA A 412 -19.44 -11.09 12.68
N ARG A 413 -20.61 -11.72 12.59
CA ARG A 413 -20.81 -13.12 13.02
C ARG A 413 -20.22 -14.13 12.04
N ARG A 414 -20.32 -13.86 10.74
CA ARG A 414 -19.87 -14.79 9.67
C ARG A 414 -18.36 -14.74 9.43
N ILE A 415 -17.74 -13.58 9.61
CA ILE A 415 -16.28 -13.40 9.46
C ILE A 415 -15.58 -13.49 10.81
N GLY A 416 -16.18 -12.90 11.84
CA GLY A 416 -15.68 -12.76 13.22
C GLY A 416 -15.09 -11.38 13.50
N ASP A 417 -15.04 -11.02 14.78
CA ASP A 417 -14.55 -9.73 15.29
C ASP A 417 -13.45 -9.89 16.36
N SER A 418 -13.18 -11.12 16.82
CA SER A 418 -12.36 -11.34 18.00
C SER A 418 -10.89 -10.96 17.78
N PHE A 419 -10.21 -10.51 18.84
CA PHE A 419 -8.78 -10.21 18.80
C PHE A 419 -8.12 -10.43 20.16
N TYR A 420 -6.80 -10.58 20.13
CA TYR A 420 -6.00 -10.76 21.35
C TYR A 420 -5.11 -9.55 21.61
N GLU A 421 -5.02 -9.15 22.87
CA GLU A 421 -4.04 -8.17 23.33
C GLU A 421 -3.23 -8.73 24.50
N TRP A 422 -1.93 -8.45 24.52
CA TRP A 422 -1.06 -8.82 25.62
C TRP A 422 -1.26 -7.86 26.79
N SER A 423 -1.64 -8.39 27.95
CA SER A 423 -1.66 -7.62 29.20
C SER A 423 -0.30 -7.71 29.88
N GLU A 424 0.45 -6.60 29.91
CA GLU A 424 1.75 -6.54 30.62
C GLU A 424 1.59 -6.78 32.14
N THR A 425 0.49 -6.30 32.73
CA THR A 425 0.20 -6.46 34.17
C THR A 425 -0.08 -7.92 34.54
N GLU A 426 -0.95 -8.59 33.77
CA GLU A 426 -1.35 -9.97 34.07
C GLU A 426 -0.45 -11.02 33.42
N LYS A 427 0.47 -10.60 32.55
CA LYS A 427 1.38 -11.45 31.78
C LYS A 427 0.64 -12.56 31.02
N ARG A 428 -0.50 -12.22 30.41
CA ARG A 428 -1.31 -13.13 29.58
C ARG A 428 -1.94 -12.43 28.39
N LEU A 429 -2.26 -13.20 27.36
CA LEU A 429 -3.12 -12.76 26.25
C LEU A 429 -4.57 -12.72 26.74
N ARG A 430 -5.25 -11.60 26.49
CA ARG A 430 -6.68 -11.42 26.71
C ARG A 430 -7.39 -11.42 25.37
N GLU A 431 -8.52 -12.10 25.31
CA GLU A 431 -9.39 -12.13 24.15
C GLU A 431 -10.51 -11.09 24.30
N TYR A 432 -10.81 -10.42 23.21
CA TYR A 432 -11.86 -9.42 23.07
C TYR A 432 -12.69 -9.72 21.82
N GLY A 433 -13.90 -9.16 21.72
CA GLY A 433 -14.88 -9.40 20.65
C GLY A 433 -15.89 -10.50 21.01
N ASP A 434 -17.00 -10.52 20.28
CA ASP A 434 -18.16 -11.37 20.61
C ASP A 434 -18.27 -12.59 19.68
N TYR A 435 -17.75 -12.49 18.47
CA TYR A 435 -17.89 -13.48 17.40
C TYR A 435 -16.56 -14.11 17.02
N PRO A 436 -16.37 -15.42 17.28
CA PRO A 436 -15.14 -16.13 16.95
C PRO A 436 -14.78 -16.02 15.47
N ASN A 437 -13.52 -15.70 15.19
CA ASN A 437 -13.00 -15.55 13.83
C ASN A 437 -13.12 -16.83 13.00
N GLN A 438 -13.84 -16.72 11.90
CA GLN A 438 -13.90 -17.74 10.85
C GLN A 438 -12.91 -17.45 9.72
N SER A 439 -12.60 -16.17 9.47
CA SER A 439 -11.63 -15.78 8.46
C SER A 439 -10.20 -16.02 8.91
N ARG A 440 -9.35 -16.57 8.04
CA ARG A 440 -7.90 -16.74 8.31
C ARG A 440 -7.10 -15.44 8.22
N TYR A 441 -7.60 -14.47 7.46
CA TYR A 441 -6.84 -13.27 7.11
C TYR A 441 -7.28 -12.04 7.88
N VAL A 442 -8.58 -11.88 8.12
CA VAL A 442 -9.15 -10.63 8.64
C VAL A 442 -10.19 -10.86 9.73
N ARG A 443 -10.41 -9.83 10.53
CA ARG A 443 -11.57 -9.68 11.41
C ARG A 443 -12.32 -8.40 11.05
N VAL A 444 -13.57 -8.33 11.46
CA VAL A 444 -14.44 -7.18 11.26
C VAL A 444 -14.32 -6.23 12.46
N GLU A 445 -14.29 -4.93 12.18
CA GLU A 445 -14.62 -3.89 13.17
C GLU A 445 -15.87 -3.17 12.66
N MET A 446 -16.94 -3.27 13.45
CA MET A 446 -18.23 -2.65 13.13
C MET A 446 -18.26 -1.20 13.56
N ASN A 447 -19.01 -0.38 12.82
CA ASN A 447 -19.45 0.91 13.34
C ASN A 447 -20.47 0.65 14.46
N ALA A 448 -20.36 1.39 15.56
CA ALA A 448 -21.18 1.17 16.76
C ALA A 448 -22.68 1.33 16.49
N ASP A 449 -23.08 2.27 15.63
CA ASP A 449 -24.49 2.49 15.29
C ASP A 449 -25.04 1.36 14.42
N VAL A 450 -24.23 0.79 13.52
CA VAL A 450 -24.61 -0.38 12.73
C VAL A 450 -24.75 -1.62 13.62
N ASP A 451 -23.81 -1.81 14.54
CA ASP A 451 -23.84 -2.96 15.46
C ASP A 451 -25.02 -2.91 16.43
N ALA A 452 -25.44 -1.71 16.82
CA ALA A 452 -26.65 -1.47 17.60
C ALA A 452 -27.95 -1.55 16.77
N GLY A 453 -27.87 -1.68 15.44
CA GLY A 453 -29.03 -1.64 14.54
C GLY A 453 -29.73 -0.28 14.50
N ALA A 454 -28.98 0.81 14.75
CA ALA A 454 -29.48 2.19 14.83
C ALA A 454 -29.35 2.97 13.50
N THR A 455 -28.69 2.40 12.49
CA THR A 455 -28.60 2.97 11.14
C THR A 455 -29.77 2.55 10.25
N ASP A 456 -29.97 3.24 9.14
CA ASP A 456 -30.97 2.87 8.13
C ASP A 456 -30.69 1.44 7.59
N PRO A 457 -31.65 0.49 7.72
CA PRO A 457 -31.51 -0.88 7.26
C PRO A 457 -31.23 -1.04 5.76
N VAL A 458 -31.60 -0.05 4.94
CA VAL A 458 -31.40 -0.07 3.49
C VAL A 458 -29.92 0.09 3.11
N LEU A 459 -29.07 0.53 4.04
CA LEU A 459 -27.66 0.75 3.77
C LEU A 459 -26.93 -0.54 3.36
N LEU A 460 -26.13 -0.41 2.31
CA LEU A 460 -25.31 -1.43 1.71
C LEU A 460 -23.88 -0.89 1.55
N PRO A 461 -22.84 -1.74 1.63
CA PRO A 461 -21.50 -1.30 1.31
C PRO A 461 -21.46 -0.84 -0.14
N PHE A 462 -21.28 0.47 -0.36
CA PHE A 462 -21.30 1.12 -1.66
C PHE A 462 -20.01 1.87 -1.99
N GLY A 463 -19.14 2.02 -1.00
CA GLY A 463 -17.87 2.71 -1.15
C GLY A 463 -16.89 2.39 -0.04
N TYR A 464 -15.75 3.07 -0.05
CA TYR A 464 -14.77 3.00 1.03
C TYR A 464 -13.91 4.27 1.12
N TYR A 465 -13.33 4.52 2.31
CA TYR A 465 -12.27 5.51 2.47
C TYR A 465 -10.91 4.93 2.05
N GLY A 466 -10.21 5.65 1.16
CA GLY A 466 -8.88 5.26 0.69
C GLY A 466 -7.82 5.29 1.79
N PRO A 467 -6.61 4.75 1.51
CA PRO A 467 -5.50 4.82 2.45
C PRO A 467 -5.13 6.27 2.79
N PRO A 468 -4.62 6.57 4.01
CA PRO A 468 -4.02 7.85 4.33
C PRO A 468 -2.88 8.18 3.35
N LYS A 469 -2.65 9.47 3.12
CA LYS A 469 -1.49 9.95 2.37
C LYS A 469 -0.89 11.18 3.05
N PHE A 470 0.37 11.45 2.76
CA PHE A 470 0.91 12.78 3.08
C PHE A 470 0.17 13.85 2.27
N THR A 471 -0.09 14.98 2.92
CA THR A 471 -0.79 16.10 2.29
C THR A 471 0.05 16.66 1.14
N ASP A 472 -0.57 16.79 -0.04
CA ASP A 472 0.08 17.43 -1.19
C ASP A 472 0.40 18.89 -0.87
N SER A 473 1.43 19.44 -1.51
CA SER A 473 1.70 20.86 -1.34
C SER A 473 0.63 21.74 -1.98
N ALA A 474 0.48 22.96 -1.46
CA ALA A 474 -0.06 24.05 -2.27
C ALA A 474 0.89 24.33 -3.46
N THR A 475 0.45 25.13 -4.42
CA THR A 475 1.37 25.62 -5.47
C THR A 475 2.50 26.41 -4.82
N LEU A 476 3.71 25.88 -4.92
CA LEU A 476 4.94 26.50 -4.47
C LEU A 476 5.36 27.50 -5.54
N THR A 477 5.59 28.75 -5.16
CA THR A 477 5.87 29.86 -6.11
C THR A 477 7.21 30.53 -5.86
N GLN A 478 7.88 30.17 -4.76
CA GLN A 478 9.13 30.77 -4.34
C GLN A 478 9.90 29.80 -3.44
N ALA A 479 11.20 30.07 -3.32
CA ALA A 479 12.09 29.36 -2.42
C ALA A 479 11.54 29.37 -1.00
N SER A 480 11.41 28.20 -0.39
CA SER A 480 11.01 28.10 1.01
C SER A 480 11.84 27.08 1.76
N THR A 481 12.07 27.37 3.05
CA THR A 481 12.66 26.45 4.03
C THR A 481 11.68 25.32 4.36
N THR A 482 10.38 25.63 4.38
CA THR A 482 9.26 24.70 4.64
C THR A 482 8.15 24.89 3.62
N TYR A 483 7.46 23.81 3.23
CA TYR A 483 6.32 23.88 2.30
C TYR A 483 4.99 23.88 3.05
N GLY A 484 4.89 24.68 4.13
CA GLY A 484 3.73 24.64 5.03
C GLY A 484 3.77 23.39 5.92
N SER A 485 2.67 22.65 5.99
CA SER A 485 2.54 21.40 6.76
C SER A 485 2.94 20.14 6.00
N VAL A 486 3.47 20.29 4.78
CA VAL A 486 3.79 19.17 3.88
C VAL A 486 5.02 18.41 4.38
N PHE A 487 5.04 17.08 4.19
CA PHE A 487 6.19 16.20 4.52
C PHE A 487 7.37 16.33 3.55
N ALA A 488 7.72 17.55 3.19
CA ALA A 488 8.89 17.88 2.38
C ALA A 488 9.50 19.19 2.90
N VAL A 489 10.82 19.22 3.04
CA VAL A 489 11.58 20.37 3.54
C VAL A 489 12.75 20.71 2.62
N GLY A 490 13.09 22.01 2.61
CA GLY A 490 14.02 22.62 1.68
C GLY A 490 15.37 22.99 2.27
N THR A 491 15.70 24.28 2.17
CA THR A 491 17.08 24.80 2.32
C THR A 491 17.77 24.56 3.66
N THR A 492 17.02 24.28 4.73
CA THR A 492 17.57 24.00 6.06
C THR A 492 17.94 22.53 6.26
N SER A 493 17.52 21.67 5.33
CA SER A 493 17.54 20.22 5.47
C SER A 493 18.18 19.51 4.27
N ILE A 494 18.75 20.27 3.34
CA ILE A 494 19.41 19.75 2.14
C ILE A 494 20.77 20.46 2.00
N PRO A 495 21.90 19.71 1.98
CA PRO A 495 23.22 20.28 1.74
C PRO A 495 23.36 20.94 0.35
N ASP A 496 24.28 21.89 0.21
CA ASP A 496 24.53 22.67 -1.03
C ASP A 496 23.35 23.49 -1.57
N SER A 497 22.20 23.53 -0.87
CA SER A 497 21.03 24.26 -1.35
C SER A 497 21.28 25.78 -1.30
N SER A 498 21.46 26.39 -2.48
CA SER A 498 21.75 27.82 -2.63
C SER A 498 20.49 28.68 -2.79
N THR A 499 19.40 28.12 -3.34
CA THR A 499 18.19 28.90 -3.71
C THR A 499 16.85 28.31 -3.26
N GLY A 500 16.83 27.20 -2.54
CA GLY A 500 15.57 26.53 -2.14
C GLY A 500 14.79 25.92 -3.29
N VAL A 501 13.99 24.92 -2.94
CA VAL A 501 13.08 24.25 -3.87
C VAL A 501 12.06 25.28 -4.35
N PHE A 502 11.93 25.42 -5.68
CA PHE A 502 11.16 26.49 -6.34
C PHE A 502 11.68 27.92 -6.12
N GLY A 503 13.00 28.11 -6.18
CA GLY A 503 13.61 29.44 -6.17
C GLY A 503 13.52 30.21 -7.48
N ALA A 504 13.97 31.46 -7.44
CA ALA A 504 14.12 32.27 -8.63
C ALA A 504 15.29 31.71 -9.46
N VAL A 505 15.00 31.29 -10.70
CA VAL A 505 15.98 30.75 -11.65
C VAL A 505 16.51 31.88 -12.52
N SER A 506 17.84 31.99 -12.65
CA SER A 506 18.48 33.01 -13.47
C SER A 506 18.05 32.88 -14.93
N SER A 507 17.53 33.96 -15.53
CA SER A 507 17.23 34.02 -16.96
C SER A 507 18.43 34.53 -17.76
N SER A 508 18.61 34.01 -18.97
CA SER A 508 19.67 34.40 -19.91
C SER A 508 19.65 35.87 -20.32
N ALA A 509 18.51 36.58 -20.19
CA ALA A 509 18.37 38.01 -20.46
C ALA A 509 18.95 38.94 -19.38
N GLY A 510 19.50 38.39 -18.30
CA GLY A 510 19.77 39.16 -17.07
C GLY A 510 18.48 39.35 -16.28
N GLY A 511 18.37 38.66 -15.14
CA GLY A 511 17.20 38.68 -14.28
C GLY A 511 16.95 37.32 -13.63
N THR A 512 16.08 37.27 -12.64
CA THR A 512 15.70 36.04 -11.95
C THR A 512 14.19 35.84 -12.09
N ARG A 513 13.74 34.62 -12.44
CA ARG A 513 12.33 34.30 -12.63
C ARG A 513 11.91 33.18 -11.70
N ALA A 514 10.83 33.40 -10.94
CA ALA A 514 10.24 32.38 -10.09
C ALA A 514 9.69 31.22 -10.94
N VAL A 515 10.06 29.99 -10.56
CA VAL A 515 9.43 28.77 -11.06
C VAL A 515 8.43 28.31 -10.00
N SER A 516 7.25 27.89 -10.44
CA SER A 516 6.22 27.35 -9.57
C SER A 516 5.88 25.91 -9.90
N GLY A 517 5.34 25.17 -8.92
CA GLY A 517 4.88 23.81 -9.12
C GLY A 517 4.23 23.26 -7.84
N LYS A 518 3.66 22.07 -7.94
CA LYS A 518 3.03 21.36 -6.81
C LYS A 518 3.76 20.04 -6.58
N LEU A 519 3.96 19.66 -5.31
CA LEU A 519 4.44 18.35 -4.91
C LEU A 519 3.22 17.47 -4.57
N VAL A 520 3.00 16.41 -5.34
CA VAL A 520 1.86 15.47 -5.21
C VAL A 520 2.32 14.10 -4.71
N PHE A 521 1.92 13.76 -3.48
CA PHE A 521 2.26 12.47 -2.91
C PHE A 521 1.50 11.33 -3.59
N PRO A 522 2.07 10.12 -3.59
CA PRO A 522 1.51 9.01 -4.34
C PRO A 522 0.18 8.58 -3.74
N SER A 523 -0.74 8.22 -4.61
CA SER A 523 -2.04 7.65 -4.29
C SER A 523 -2.31 6.52 -5.25
N VAL A 524 -3.16 5.57 -4.85
CA VAL A 524 -3.44 4.44 -5.72
C VAL A 524 -4.36 4.78 -6.88
N ARG A 525 -4.17 4.02 -7.97
CA ARG A 525 -5.03 4.06 -9.15
C ARG A 525 -6.46 3.63 -8.81
N LEU A 526 -7.41 4.41 -9.31
CA LEU A 526 -8.81 4.02 -9.38
C LEU A 526 -9.19 3.62 -10.80
N ARG A 527 -10.07 2.63 -10.94
CA ARG A 527 -10.69 2.29 -12.22
C ARG A 527 -11.53 3.47 -12.69
N THR A 528 -11.27 3.96 -13.90
CA THR A 528 -11.97 5.09 -14.49
C THR A 528 -13.11 4.66 -15.41
N SER A 529 -12.98 3.52 -16.08
CA SER A 529 -13.98 2.97 -16.99
C SER A 529 -14.24 1.49 -16.73
N ALA A 530 -15.48 1.06 -16.96
CA ALA A 530 -15.86 -0.35 -16.99
C ALA A 530 -15.08 -1.15 -18.06
N SER A 531 -14.59 -0.48 -19.11
CA SER A 531 -13.77 -1.11 -20.16
C SER A 531 -12.32 -1.36 -19.74
N ASP A 532 -11.84 -0.76 -18.64
CA ASP A 532 -10.45 -0.88 -18.24
C ASP A 532 -10.07 -2.34 -17.93
N GLY A 533 -8.83 -2.72 -18.17
CA GLY A 533 -8.31 -4.08 -17.98
C GLY A 533 -8.71 -5.07 -19.07
N GLY A 534 -9.42 -4.64 -20.12
CA GLY A 534 -9.76 -5.47 -21.28
C GLY A 534 -10.79 -6.55 -20.98
N LEU A 535 -11.82 -6.21 -20.22
CA LEU A 535 -12.90 -7.13 -19.85
C LEU A 535 -13.80 -7.44 -21.06
N SER A 536 -14.21 -8.70 -21.22
CA SER A 536 -15.16 -9.10 -22.27
C SER A 536 -16.57 -8.61 -22.01
N ASN A 537 -16.95 -8.51 -20.72
CA ASN A 537 -18.21 -7.96 -20.26
C ASN A 537 -17.93 -6.79 -19.29
N PRO A 538 -18.31 -5.55 -19.64
CA PRO A 538 -18.09 -4.39 -18.78
C PRO A 538 -18.73 -4.49 -17.39
N THR A 539 -19.82 -5.25 -17.22
CA THR A 539 -20.45 -5.44 -15.89
C THR A 539 -19.59 -6.24 -14.93
N ASP A 540 -18.59 -6.98 -15.43
CA ASP A 540 -17.65 -7.74 -14.60
C ASP A 540 -16.52 -6.85 -14.04
N ALA A 541 -16.56 -5.55 -14.31
CA ALA A 541 -15.61 -4.58 -13.78
C ALA A 541 -15.80 -4.36 -12.28
N TYR A 542 -14.70 -4.42 -11.53
CA TYR A 542 -14.68 -3.98 -10.14
C TYR A 542 -14.18 -2.53 -10.11
N PHE A 543 -15.07 -1.59 -9.79
CA PHE A 543 -14.69 -0.19 -9.60
C PHE A 543 -13.87 -0.01 -8.32
N GLY A 544 -13.34 1.20 -8.11
CA GLY A 544 -12.45 1.48 -6.99
C GLY A 544 -11.00 1.15 -7.32
N PHE A 545 -10.29 0.54 -6.37
CA PHE A 545 -8.86 0.30 -6.49
C PHE A 545 -8.53 -0.67 -7.61
N MET A 546 -7.60 -0.28 -8.49
CA MET A 546 -7.20 -1.04 -9.66
C MET A 546 -5.73 -1.42 -9.59
N SER A 547 -5.43 -2.71 -9.84
CA SER A 547 -4.06 -3.23 -9.73
C SER A 547 -3.23 -3.19 -11.00
N THR A 548 -3.83 -2.87 -12.14
CA THR A 548 -3.19 -2.97 -13.45
C THR A 548 -2.28 -1.78 -13.76
N ARG A 549 -1.19 -2.05 -14.49
CA ARG A 549 -0.16 -1.05 -14.84
C ARG A 549 -0.70 0.15 -15.64
N THR A 550 -1.62 -0.12 -16.56
CA THR A 550 -2.32 0.87 -17.40
C THR A 550 -3.80 0.50 -17.46
N ASP A 551 -4.60 1.37 -18.06
CA ASP A 551 -6.04 1.17 -18.34
C ASP A 551 -6.30 -0.04 -19.25
N THR A 552 -5.34 -0.37 -20.09
CA THR A 552 -5.37 -1.47 -21.07
C THR A 552 -4.55 -2.67 -20.64
N SER A 553 -3.81 -2.58 -19.53
CA SER A 553 -2.93 -3.65 -19.07
C SER A 553 -3.70 -4.77 -18.40
N THR A 554 -3.32 -6.01 -18.69
CA THR A 554 -3.79 -7.22 -17.99
C THR A 554 -2.81 -7.69 -16.92
N ARG A 555 -1.78 -6.90 -16.61
CA ARG A 555 -0.74 -7.23 -15.64
C ARG A 555 -0.77 -6.26 -14.47
N ALA A 556 -0.64 -6.80 -13.26
CA ALA A 556 -0.52 -5.98 -12.06
C ALA A 556 0.82 -5.24 -11.99
N ASP A 557 0.81 -4.07 -11.35
CA ASP A 557 2.02 -3.30 -11.06
C ASP A 557 2.76 -3.85 -9.84
N ALA A 558 4.09 -3.85 -9.90
CA ALA A 558 4.92 -4.28 -8.77
C ALA A 558 5.02 -3.20 -7.68
N SER A 559 4.79 -1.92 -8.03
CA SER A 559 4.90 -0.79 -7.10
C SER A 559 3.68 -0.63 -6.20
N ILE A 560 2.59 -1.35 -6.48
CA ILE A 560 1.29 -1.08 -5.89
C ILE A 560 1.23 -1.25 -4.37
N SER A 561 2.18 -2.00 -3.80
CA SER A 561 2.29 -2.14 -2.34
C SER A 561 2.93 -0.94 -1.65
N ASP A 562 3.73 -0.13 -2.37
CA ASP A 562 4.53 0.94 -1.75
C ASP A 562 3.69 2.10 -1.21
N PRO A 563 2.63 2.59 -1.89
CA PRO A 563 1.69 3.56 -1.31
C PRO A 563 0.97 3.06 -0.05
N HIS A 564 0.91 1.74 0.15
CA HIS A 564 0.20 1.10 1.26
C HIS A 564 1.06 0.89 2.50
N ARG A 565 2.34 1.26 2.48
CA ARG A 565 3.25 1.09 3.62
C ARG A 565 2.91 1.99 4.80
N TYR A 566 3.42 1.61 5.96
CA TYR A 566 3.35 2.41 7.18
C TYR A 566 4.54 3.38 7.23
N TRP A 567 4.33 4.64 6.87
CA TRP A 567 5.43 5.58 6.62
C TRP A 567 6.04 6.18 7.88
N THR A 568 5.24 6.56 8.87
CA THR A 568 5.75 7.26 10.06
C THR A 568 5.07 6.73 11.33
N THR A 569 5.70 6.94 12.48
CA THR A 569 5.12 6.58 13.78
C THR A 569 3.83 7.34 14.09
N ALA A 570 3.59 8.48 13.42
CA ALA A 570 2.38 9.30 13.53
C ALA A 570 1.30 8.96 12.50
N TRP A 571 1.49 7.92 11.68
CA TRP A 571 0.60 7.63 10.58
C TRP A 571 -0.81 7.23 11.09
N PRO A 572 -1.88 7.91 10.62
CA PRO A 572 -3.19 7.88 11.23
C PRO A 572 -3.86 6.53 11.02
N GLN A 573 -4.09 5.83 12.14
CA GLN A 573 -4.71 4.50 12.15
C GLN A 573 -5.65 4.28 13.33
N TYR A 574 -5.46 5.04 14.42
CA TYR A 574 -6.19 4.92 15.68
C TYR A 574 -6.72 6.25 16.22
N THR A 575 -6.21 7.38 15.76
CA THR A 575 -6.52 8.67 16.35
C THR A 575 -7.57 9.39 15.53
N THR A 576 -8.62 9.84 16.21
CA THR A 576 -9.57 10.84 15.69
C THR A 576 -8.93 12.22 15.52
N ALA A 577 -7.71 12.41 16.04
CA ALA A 577 -6.93 13.63 15.90
C ALA A 577 -6.26 13.70 14.52
N ALA A 578 -6.49 14.80 13.82
CA ALA A 578 -5.77 15.15 12.61
C ALA A 578 -4.27 15.25 12.90
N VAL A 579 -3.45 14.65 12.03
CA VAL A 579 -2.00 14.76 12.09
C VAL A 579 -1.59 15.77 11.03
N THR A 580 -0.91 16.83 11.44
CA THR A 580 -0.41 17.87 10.54
C THR A 580 0.41 17.23 9.41
N GLY A 581 0.05 17.53 8.16
CA GLY A 581 0.75 17.00 6.98
C GLY A 581 0.36 15.59 6.55
N ILE A 582 -0.61 14.96 7.21
CA ILE A 582 -1.14 13.66 6.80
C ILE A 582 -2.65 13.75 6.66
N ASP A 583 -3.13 13.52 5.45
CA ASP A 583 -4.55 13.39 5.16
C ASP A 583 -5.04 12.02 5.67
N SER A 584 -6.19 11.99 6.34
CA SER A 584 -6.75 10.76 6.91
C SER A 584 -7.12 9.72 5.86
N PHE A 585 -7.36 10.16 4.63
CA PHE A 585 -7.61 9.34 3.44
C PHE A 585 -7.20 10.14 2.19
N ALA A 586 -6.65 9.46 1.19
CA ALA A 586 -6.25 10.06 -0.08
C ALA A 586 -7.45 10.40 -0.98
N TYR A 587 -8.54 9.63 -0.85
CA TYR A 587 -9.77 9.77 -1.62
C TYR A 587 -10.91 9.05 -0.89
N VAL A 588 -12.14 9.34 -1.28
CA VAL A 588 -13.30 8.51 -0.99
C VAL A 588 -13.78 7.93 -2.31
N PHE A 589 -13.95 6.61 -2.36
CA PHE A 589 -14.55 5.94 -3.52
C PHE A 589 -15.99 5.54 -3.15
N THR A 590 -16.95 5.78 -4.05
CA THR A 590 -18.30 5.23 -3.95
C THR A 590 -18.87 4.93 -5.33
N LEU A 591 -19.69 3.91 -5.41
CA LEU A 591 -20.52 3.63 -6.59
C LEU A 591 -21.52 4.75 -6.87
N ASP A 592 -21.86 5.59 -5.88
CA ASP A 592 -22.74 6.74 -6.11
C ASP A 592 -22.21 7.69 -7.20
N ASP A 593 -20.89 7.71 -7.41
CA ASP A 593 -20.16 8.55 -8.36
C ASP A 593 -19.92 7.87 -9.73
N LEU A 594 -20.74 6.87 -10.08
CA LEU A 594 -20.74 6.27 -11.42
C LEU A 594 -21.62 7.06 -12.38
N GLU A 595 -21.04 7.51 -13.49
CA GLU A 595 -21.73 8.11 -14.63
C GLU A 595 -21.94 7.07 -15.74
N LYS A 596 -23.01 7.28 -16.52
CA LYS A 596 -23.34 6.49 -17.70
C LYS A 596 -23.43 7.40 -18.91
N ASP A 597 -22.68 7.09 -19.96
CA ASP A 597 -22.73 7.85 -21.21
C ASP A 597 -23.93 7.45 -22.10
N ALA A 598 -24.12 8.18 -23.20
CA ALA A 598 -25.19 7.90 -24.17
C ALA A 598 -25.05 6.52 -24.88
N SER A 599 -23.88 5.91 -24.81
CA SER A 599 -23.60 4.57 -25.35
C SER A 599 -23.74 3.46 -24.30
N ASN A 600 -24.22 3.79 -23.10
CA ASN A 600 -24.32 2.90 -21.93
C ASN A 600 -22.97 2.42 -21.39
N ASN A 601 -21.88 3.16 -21.62
CA ASN A 601 -20.61 2.90 -20.98
C ASN A 601 -20.60 3.55 -19.60
N TYR A 602 -20.08 2.81 -18.63
CA TYR A 602 -19.98 3.24 -17.25
C TYR A 602 -18.57 3.73 -16.92
N SER A 603 -18.50 4.89 -16.25
CA SER A 603 -17.25 5.50 -15.82
C SER A 603 -17.36 6.05 -14.41
N TYR A 604 -16.23 6.05 -13.69
CA TYR A 604 -16.13 6.65 -12.36
C TYR A 604 -15.67 8.09 -12.48
N LYS A 605 -16.43 9.00 -11.88
CA LYS A 605 -16.06 10.41 -11.79
C LYS A 605 -16.48 10.94 -10.43
N SER A 606 -15.50 11.20 -9.59
CA SER A 606 -15.72 11.74 -8.24
C SER A 606 -16.51 13.05 -8.31
N GLY A 607 -17.53 13.18 -7.45
CA GLY A 607 -18.41 14.35 -7.39
C GLY A 607 -19.59 14.32 -8.38
N SER A 608 -19.66 13.35 -9.29
CA SER A 608 -20.79 13.22 -10.22
C SER A 608 -22.13 13.03 -9.53
N ARG A 609 -22.15 12.45 -8.30
CA ARG A 609 -23.36 12.42 -7.48
C ARG A 609 -23.79 13.81 -7.03
N GLN A 610 -22.85 14.68 -6.67
CA GLN A 610 -23.18 16.05 -6.26
C GLN A 610 -23.71 16.88 -7.43
N ASP A 611 -23.11 16.69 -8.61
CA ASP A 611 -23.46 17.37 -9.86
C ASP A 611 -24.75 16.85 -10.51
N ALA A 612 -25.39 15.84 -9.90
CA ALA A 612 -26.57 15.15 -10.43
C ALA A 612 -26.38 14.52 -11.82
N THR A 613 -25.14 14.16 -12.16
CA THR A 613 -24.77 13.49 -13.42
C THR A 613 -24.58 11.98 -13.25
N SER A 614 -24.48 11.48 -12.01
CA SER A 614 -24.35 10.06 -11.74
C SER A 614 -25.65 9.30 -11.93
N VAL A 615 -25.55 8.00 -12.22
CA VAL A 615 -26.69 7.08 -12.38
C VAL A 615 -27.51 7.02 -11.10
N SER A 616 -26.86 7.07 -9.94
CA SER A 616 -27.54 7.00 -8.65
C SER A 616 -28.37 8.24 -8.31
N SER A 617 -28.27 9.33 -9.10
CA SER A 617 -28.95 10.60 -8.85
C SER A 617 -30.48 10.48 -8.77
N ALA A 618 -31.06 9.51 -9.47
CA ALA A 618 -32.47 9.15 -9.35
C ALA A 618 -32.69 8.13 -8.23
N SER A 619 -32.05 6.96 -8.34
CA SER A 619 -32.03 5.93 -7.30
C SER A 619 -30.70 5.19 -7.26
N TYR A 620 -30.20 4.87 -6.07
CA TYR A 620 -29.02 4.02 -5.93
C TYR A 620 -29.22 2.62 -6.54
N SER A 621 -30.48 2.14 -6.61
CA SER A 621 -30.83 0.85 -7.18
C SER A 621 -30.55 0.76 -8.68
N ASP A 622 -30.60 1.88 -9.40
CA ASP A 622 -30.42 1.91 -10.86
C ASP A 622 -29.03 1.37 -11.27
N ILE A 623 -28.01 1.64 -10.44
CA ILE A 623 -26.66 1.10 -10.61
C ILE A 623 -26.64 -0.43 -10.44
N LEU A 624 -27.38 -0.94 -9.45
CA LEU A 624 -27.45 -2.37 -9.15
C LEU A 624 -28.25 -3.11 -10.22
N ASP A 625 -29.35 -2.52 -10.69
CA ASP A 625 -30.22 -3.07 -11.73
C ASP A 625 -29.48 -3.15 -13.08
N ASP A 626 -28.59 -2.20 -13.37
CA ASP A 626 -27.70 -2.22 -14.53
C ASP A 626 -26.49 -3.17 -14.36
N GLY A 627 -26.35 -3.83 -13.20
CA GLY A 627 -25.36 -4.88 -12.94
C GLY A 627 -24.04 -4.41 -12.34
N TYR A 628 -23.90 -3.13 -11.97
CA TYR A 628 -22.66 -2.55 -11.44
C TYR A 628 -22.61 -2.55 -9.90
N GLY A 629 -22.80 -3.73 -9.31
CA GLY A 629 -22.85 -3.94 -7.86
C GLY A 629 -21.56 -4.47 -7.24
N GLN A 630 -20.39 -4.02 -7.70
CA GLN A 630 -19.10 -4.53 -7.20
C GLN A 630 -17.94 -3.53 -7.28
N PHE A 631 -17.05 -3.57 -6.28
CA PHE A 631 -15.87 -2.72 -6.20
C PHE A 631 -14.75 -3.38 -5.39
N THR A 632 -13.55 -2.81 -5.48
CA THR A 632 -12.34 -3.29 -4.80
C THR A 632 -11.71 -2.19 -3.96
N ALA A 633 -11.25 -2.55 -2.76
CA ALA A 633 -10.52 -1.72 -1.82
C ALA A 633 -9.17 -2.35 -1.46
N PRO A 634 -8.11 -1.55 -1.23
CA PRO A 634 -6.82 -2.06 -0.79
C PRO A 634 -6.76 -2.24 0.73
N PHE A 635 -5.85 -3.10 1.19
CA PHE A 635 -5.35 -3.02 2.56
C PHE A 635 -4.18 -2.04 2.62
N TYR A 636 -3.95 -1.42 3.78
CA TYR A 636 -2.82 -0.52 3.99
C TYR A 636 -2.34 -0.48 5.44
N GLY A 637 -1.14 0.04 5.65
CA GLY A 637 -0.58 0.40 6.95
C GLY A 637 -0.09 -0.77 7.80
N GLY A 638 0.10 -1.95 7.20
CA GLY A 638 0.74 -3.07 7.88
C GLY A 638 2.23 -2.80 8.10
N PHE A 639 2.75 -3.23 9.24
CA PHE A 639 4.16 -3.07 9.61
C PHE A 639 4.63 -4.27 10.43
N ASP A 640 5.76 -4.88 10.08
CA ASP A 640 6.22 -6.08 10.79
C ASP A 640 6.96 -5.75 12.11
N GLY A 641 7.36 -4.50 12.33
CA GLY A 641 8.07 -4.08 13.54
C GLY A 641 9.50 -4.60 13.63
N PHE A 642 10.05 -5.24 12.58
CA PHE A 642 11.43 -5.69 12.57
C PHE A 642 12.40 -4.54 12.40
N ASP A 643 13.59 -4.70 12.99
CA ASP A 643 14.75 -3.94 12.56
C ASP A 643 15.26 -4.56 11.26
N ILE A 644 15.23 -3.78 10.17
CA ILE A 644 15.68 -4.20 8.84
C ILE A 644 17.10 -3.70 8.54
N THR A 645 17.69 -2.92 9.45
CA THR A 645 18.99 -2.29 9.29
C THR A 645 20.16 -3.17 9.72
#